data_AF-A0A3A8GP20-F1
#
_entry.id   AF-A0A3A8GP20-F1
#
_cell.length_a   1.000
_cell.length_b   1.000
_cell.length_c   1.000
_cell.angle_alpha   90.00
_cell.angle_beta   90.00
_cell.angle_gamma   90.00
#
_symmetry.space_group_name_H-M   'P 1'
#
loop_
_entity.id
_entity.type
_entity.pdbx_description
1 polymer ?
#
loop_
_entity_poly.entity_id
_entity_poly.type
_entity_poly.pdbx_seq_one_letter_code
_entity_poly.pdbx_strand_id
1 'polypeptide(L)'
;METILAKYPYVLLVCTLRPEFVDDALPDGTRRVEIKDYGNETIEAVHEHFRYWKIDATDASLPGFLRHPLTLRLFCEVTNPTRQRLVGANAMPGSLTALFERYLEQVGVRVVELAPRAHRFYAHDVNAAIATIANKLWESRARSIELAELRSLLGDAQRPWDQSLVRALEHEGVLLRMPSNGSDTFVPVYDLLGGHVISNALLAKHGQSTFETWIKEPSTTTLLAGGYDVRHPLAGDIVVSLVGQVPRRFRSKQLWQLVDEPLRGNVLRLAAHLEPAFLDAVTVDELLDLVRAGDAGILDHLWQVRGMPGHPLNAEALDRTLRTMTVADRDLRWTEWLRKNHDDVLARGRSVLRDLELLEQSWRSKQVRTGDRLRARWVMWTLTSTVRWLRDQATRTLYWFGRVDPEGLFSLTIDSLSVNDAYVGERMLAAAYGIVISHQHADAEFAAHLKLFLEQLESTLVGPSASAPTHHYLARLYVRGIVAFAEKFYASALSGSLSETWSFAGPAPVQPLASGDAGADEAGRTLHMDFKNYTLGRLFEDRSNYDMDHAGHQAAVAHVRGVVSELGWRTASFDALDRRIAEDAYRHGRGNRSPVERYGKKYGWIGFFTYAGLLEDRGHFPRTSRPFSAVDIDPSFPEKPPTDGRDSVPEAWLSPTVESHEDWVRKGTTSLPIGIIRRDAIGGHPGPWLAVHGYVIASDRVLGRDARAFISALVVSKESEPRLVSALKAGARSWEPRDVPSDHYIFAGEIPWHPNFASVALSEGAYCENVRVDTGSVDVEVLAHGFAWESHHSEMNRAGSARVPSQPFSHRFDLRSAAQSFDQFLPDGSRATITLSGVDGLDGDILYVREDLLRQYAGGRAIVWFAFGERELRPYPSSPPQWLVDAQRRQENEWHVVFTEADIKDTEPAGPVNVKETVDS
;
A
#
# COMPACT_ATOMS: atom_id res chain seq x y z
N MET A 1 -44.39 -14.84 11.59
CA MET A 1 -44.36 -14.54 10.13
C MET A 1 -44.25 -15.82 9.29
N GLU A 2 -43.46 -16.82 9.71
CA GLU A 2 -43.27 -18.10 9.00
C GLU A 2 -44.56 -18.82 8.60
N THR A 3 -45.55 -18.92 9.50
CA THR A 3 -46.81 -19.65 9.27
C THR A 3 -47.72 -19.01 8.21
N ILE A 4 -47.54 -17.72 7.95
CA ILE A 4 -48.28 -16.97 6.93
C ILE A 4 -47.54 -17.03 5.59
N LEU A 5 -46.22 -16.85 5.59
CA LEU A 5 -45.39 -16.91 4.39
C LEU A 5 -45.35 -18.31 3.75
N ALA A 6 -45.42 -19.38 4.55
CA ALA A 6 -45.51 -20.76 4.07
C ALA A 6 -46.75 -21.01 3.16
N LYS A 7 -47.79 -20.19 3.27
CA LYS A 7 -48.99 -20.26 2.40
C LYS A 7 -48.80 -19.61 1.03
N TYR A 8 -47.69 -18.90 0.82
CA TYR A 8 -47.41 -18.13 -0.40
C TYR A 8 -45.97 -18.41 -0.92
N PRO A 9 -45.66 -19.64 -1.37
CA PRO A 9 -44.30 -20.07 -1.71
C PRO A 9 -43.66 -19.34 -2.91
N TYR A 10 -44.46 -18.58 -3.68
CA TYR A 10 -43.99 -17.82 -4.85
C TYR A 10 -43.91 -16.29 -4.60
N VAL A 11 -44.08 -15.84 -3.36
CA VAL A 11 -44.01 -14.41 -3.01
C VAL A 11 -42.65 -14.12 -2.36
N LEU A 12 -41.86 -13.25 -3.00
CA LEU A 12 -40.65 -12.69 -2.41
C LEU A 12 -41.02 -11.45 -1.59
N LEU A 13 -40.83 -11.51 -0.27
CA LEU A 13 -40.98 -10.36 0.61
C LEU A 13 -39.62 -9.69 0.83
N VAL A 14 -39.52 -8.42 0.46
CA VAL A 14 -38.35 -7.58 0.76
C VAL A 14 -38.74 -6.59 1.86
N CYS A 15 -38.13 -6.73 3.03
CA CYS A 15 -38.33 -5.82 4.16
C CYS A 15 -37.11 -4.91 4.33
N THR A 16 -37.35 -3.62 4.56
CA THR A 16 -36.31 -2.69 5.01
C THR A 16 -36.42 -2.54 6.53
N LEU A 17 -35.33 -2.82 7.25
CA LEU A 17 -35.28 -2.80 8.72
C LEU A 17 -33.99 -2.12 9.17
N ARG A 18 -34.04 -1.44 10.32
CA ARG A 18 -32.81 -0.94 10.96
C ARG A 18 -32.05 -2.11 11.61
N PRO A 19 -30.70 -2.11 11.63
CA PRO A 19 -29.90 -3.22 12.15
C PRO A 19 -30.28 -3.69 13.56
N GLU A 20 -30.61 -2.75 14.44
CA GLU A 20 -31.01 -2.98 15.84
C GLU A 20 -32.34 -3.71 16.02
N PHE A 21 -33.11 -3.91 14.93
CA PHE A 21 -34.35 -4.67 14.94
C PHE A 21 -34.23 -6.01 14.25
N VAL A 22 -33.08 -6.32 13.65
CA VAL A 22 -32.92 -7.50 12.81
C VAL A 22 -33.12 -8.79 13.60
N ASP A 23 -32.46 -8.91 14.74
CA ASP A 23 -32.51 -10.14 15.55
C ASP A 23 -33.84 -10.27 16.32
N ASP A 24 -34.54 -9.16 16.53
CA ASP A 24 -35.85 -9.14 17.20
C ASP A 24 -37.03 -9.35 16.22
N ALA A 25 -36.89 -8.95 14.95
CA ALA A 25 -38.02 -8.84 14.01
C ALA A 25 -38.01 -9.85 12.85
N LEU A 26 -36.86 -10.43 12.49
CA LEU A 26 -36.76 -11.36 11.36
C LEU A 26 -36.68 -12.82 11.81
N PRO A 27 -37.36 -13.76 11.13
CA PRO A 27 -37.17 -15.19 11.35
C PRO A 27 -35.72 -15.63 11.08
N ASP A 28 -35.31 -16.68 11.78
CA ASP A 28 -34.01 -17.33 11.58
C ASP A 28 -33.84 -17.81 10.14
N GLY A 29 -32.64 -17.62 9.58
CA GLY A 29 -32.32 -18.00 8.19
C GLY A 29 -32.76 -17.01 7.11
N THR A 30 -33.35 -15.86 7.45
CA THR A 30 -33.68 -14.80 6.48
C THR A 30 -32.41 -14.24 5.81
N ARG A 31 -32.38 -14.16 4.48
CA ARG A 31 -31.25 -13.56 3.73
C ARG A 31 -31.19 -12.05 3.98
N ARG A 32 -30.04 -11.57 4.45
CA ARG A 32 -29.82 -10.17 4.83
C ARG A 32 -28.97 -9.46 3.78
N VAL A 33 -29.32 -8.22 3.43
CA VAL A 33 -28.50 -7.32 2.63
C VAL A 33 -28.45 -5.98 3.35
N GLU A 34 -27.25 -5.56 3.75
CA GLU A 34 -27.05 -4.31 4.47
C GLU A 34 -26.64 -3.19 3.52
N ILE A 35 -27.32 -2.04 3.61
CA ILE A 35 -26.99 -0.80 2.89
C ILE A 35 -26.47 0.20 3.92
N LYS A 36 -25.14 0.27 4.09
CA LYS A 36 -24.51 1.08 5.14
C LYS A 36 -24.40 2.56 4.77
N ASP A 37 -23.88 2.85 3.58
CA ASP A 37 -23.49 4.19 3.13
C ASP A 37 -23.28 4.20 1.60
N TYR A 38 -22.74 5.30 1.04
CA TYR A 38 -22.36 5.42 -0.38
C TYR A 38 -21.27 4.45 -0.84
N GLY A 39 -20.64 3.67 0.05
CA GLY A 39 -19.57 2.73 -0.30
C GLY A 39 -18.42 3.43 -1.03
N ASN A 40 -18.03 2.88 -2.17
CA ASN A 40 -16.99 3.40 -3.07
C ASN A 40 -17.29 4.81 -3.61
N GLU A 41 -18.57 5.17 -3.75
CA GLU A 41 -18.97 6.47 -4.31
C GLU A 41 -18.95 7.59 -3.26
N THR A 42 -18.55 7.31 -2.02
CA THR A 42 -18.53 8.29 -0.92
C THR A 42 -17.78 9.58 -1.30
N ILE A 43 -16.55 9.45 -1.83
CA ILE A 43 -15.71 10.62 -2.14
C ILE A 43 -16.34 11.44 -3.26
N GLU A 44 -16.84 10.76 -4.30
CA GLU A 44 -17.52 11.42 -5.42
C GLU A 44 -18.81 12.11 -4.97
N ALA A 45 -19.64 11.45 -4.16
CA ALA A 45 -20.85 12.02 -3.60
C ALA A 45 -20.55 13.26 -2.77
N VAL A 46 -19.53 13.21 -1.90
CA VAL A 46 -19.10 14.37 -1.10
C VAL A 46 -18.62 15.50 -2.00
N HIS A 47 -17.76 15.23 -2.99
CA HIS A 47 -17.27 16.25 -3.91
C HIS A 47 -18.40 16.91 -4.69
N GLU A 48 -19.36 16.13 -5.19
CA GLU A 48 -20.51 16.66 -5.93
C GLU A 48 -21.41 17.54 -5.05
N HIS A 49 -21.69 17.10 -3.81
CA HIS A 49 -22.45 17.91 -2.86
C HIS A 49 -21.69 19.20 -2.49
N PHE A 50 -20.40 19.11 -2.20
CA PHE A 50 -19.59 20.28 -1.79
C PHE A 50 -19.48 21.28 -2.94
N ARG A 51 -19.33 20.81 -4.18
CA ARG A 51 -19.37 21.64 -5.38
C ARG A 51 -20.71 22.36 -5.51
N TYR A 52 -21.81 21.64 -5.36
CA TYR A 52 -23.16 22.21 -5.46
C TYR A 52 -23.44 23.24 -4.36
N TRP A 53 -23.02 22.97 -3.12
CA TRP A 53 -23.23 23.83 -1.97
C TRP A 53 -22.12 24.88 -1.76
N LYS A 54 -21.13 24.95 -2.66
CA LYS A 54 -19.95 25.84 -2.57
C LYS A 54 -19.22 25.73 -1.23
N ILE A 55 -18.77 24.53 -0.90
CA ILE A 55 -17.95 24.21 0.27
C ILE A 55 -16.56 23.78 -0.21
N ASP A 56 -15.51 24.42 0.32
CA ASP A 56 -14.12 24.05 0.09
C ASP A 56 -13.55 23.32 1.31
N ALA A 57 -13.09 22.09 1.08
CA ALA A 57 -12.54 21.22 2.11
C ALA A 57 -11.14 20.67 1.76
N THR A 58 -10.42 21.34 0.85
CA THR A 58 -9.11 20.92 0.35
C THR A 58 -8.11 20.60 1.46
N ASP A 59 -8.18 21.30 2.60
CA ASP A 59 -7.26 21.14 3.74
C ASP A 59 -7.89 20.48 4.99
N ALA A 60 -9.11 19.94 4.89
CA ALA A 60 -9.86 19.46 6.05
C ALA A 60 -10.03 17.94 6.09
N SER A 61 -9.91 17.37 7.29
CA SER A 61 -10.36 16.01 7.54
C SER A 61 -11.88 15.99 7.64
N LEU A 62 -12.51 15.17 6.80
CA LEU A 62 -13.96 15.12 6.71
C LEU A 62 -14.56 14.18 7.76
N PRO A 63 -15.67 14.57 8.44
CA PRO A 63 -16.32 13.70 9.41
C PRO A 63 -16.88 12.42 8.78
N GLY A 64 -16.72 11.29 9.46
CA GLY A 64 -17.20 9.98 8.98
C GLY A 64 -18.71 9.89 8.77
N PHE A 65 -19.52 10.74 9.43
CA PHE A 65 -20.96 10.78 9.23
C PHE A 65 -21.37 11.34 7.84
N LEU A 66 -20.46 11.95 7.07
CA LEU A 66 -20.73 12.40 5.69
C LEU A 66 -20.89 11.24 4.70
N ARG A 67 -20.56 10.02 5.11
CA ARG A 67 -20.76 8.82 4.28
C ARG A 67 -22.24 8.46 4.13
N HIS A 68 -23.07 8.87 5.09
CA HIS A 68 -24.50 8.59 5.06
C HIS A 68 -25.26 9.68 4.27
N PRO A 69 -26.14 9.31 3.31
CA PRO A 69 -26.79 10.26 2.40
C PRO A 69 -27.55 11.41 3.07
N LEU A 70 -28.32 11.11 4.12
CA LEU A 70 -29.16 12.12 4.78
C LEU A 70 -28.32 13.14 5.55
N THR A 71 -27.25 12.68 6.20
CA THR A 71 -26.35 13.53 6.98
C THR A 71 -25.43 14.34 6.07
N LEU A 72 -24.99 13.82 4.92
CA LEU A 72 -24.27 14.61 3.91
C LEU A 72 -25.12 15.77 3.40
N ARG A 73 -26.38 15.48 3.02
CA ARG A 73 -27.31 16.51 2.57
C ARG A 73 -27.52 17.58 3.63
N LEU A 74 -27.87 17.17 4.85
CA LEU A 74 -28.11 18.09 5.96
C LEU A 74 -26.86 18.90 6.31
N PHE A 75 -25.70 18.26 6.32
CA PHE A 75 -24.42 18.93 6.56
C PHE A 75 -24.17 20.05 5.56
N CYS A 76 -24.35 19.78 4.27
CA CYS A 76 -24.10 20.79 3.25
C CYS A 76 -25.11 21.95 3.34
N GLU A 77 -26.37 21.62 3.63
CA GLU A 77 -27.45 22.60 3.84
C GLU A 77 -27.17 23.55 5.00
N VAL A 78 -26.76 23.00 6.14
CA VAL A 78 -26.43 23.78 7.33
C VAL A 78 -25.14 24.57 7.17
N THR A 79 -24.15 24.00 6.48
CA THR A 79 -22.82 24.61 6.30
C THR A 79 -22.87 25.85 5.40
N ASN A 80 -23.64 25.82 4.31
CA ASN A 80 -23.73 26.95 3.38
C ASN A 80 -25.14 27.12 2.77
N PRO A 81 -26.16 27.51 3.57
CA PRO A 81 -27.57 27.45 3.16
C PRO A 81 -27.90 28.31 1.94
N THR A 82 -27.23 29.45 1.75
CA THR A 82 -27.51 30.37 0.64
C THR A 82 -26.68 30.09 -0.61
N ARG A 83 -25.55 29.39 -0.47
CA ARG A 83 -24.60 29.08 -1.56
C ARG A 83 -24.17 30.32 -2.37
N GLN A 84 -24.20 31.51 -1.77
CA GLN A 84 -23.85 32.74 -2.49
C GLN A 84 -22.34 32.83 -2.70
N ARG A 85 -21.55 32.50 -1.68
CA ARG A 85 -20.07 32.48 -1.69
C ARG A 85 -19.52 31.11 -1.33
N LEU A 86 -18.27 30.86 -1.73
CA LEU A 86 -17.51 29.71 -1.26
C LEU A 86 -17.21 29.86 0.24
N VAL A 87 -17.40 28.80 1.01
CA VAL A 87 -17.05 28.74 2.44
C VAL A 87 -16.00 27.66 2.68
N GLY A 88 -15.04 27.92 3.57
CA GLY A 88 -13.98 26.98 3.92
C GLY A 88 -14.31 26.15 5.17
N ALA A 89 -13.32 25.35 5.60
CA ALA A 89 -13.45 24.37 6.67
C ALA A 89 -14.01 24.92 8.00
N ASN A 90 -13.74 26.17 8.35
CA ASN A 90 -14.22 26.82 9.58
C ASN A 90 -15.75 26.91 9.66
N ALA A 91 -16.46 26.83 8.53
CA ALA A 91 -17.91 26.83 8.49
C ALA A 91 -18.53 25.45 8.82
N MET A 92 -17.73 24.37 8.78
CA MET A 92 -18.24 23.00 8.89
C MET A 92 -18.59 22.61 10.34
N PRO A 93 -19.76 21.99 10.59
CA PRO A 93 -20.06 21.36 11.88
C PRO A 93 -19.10 20.20 12.20
N GLY A 94 -18.55 20.17 13.42
CA GLY A 94 -17.57 19.15 13.85
C GLY A 94 -18.16 17.78 14.23
N SER A 95 -19.46 17.72 14.56
CA SER A 95 -20.17 16.49 14.93
C SER A 95 -21.63 16.52 14.51
N LEU A 96 -22.31 15.37 14.61
CA LEU A 96 -23.77 15.28 14.47
C LEU A 96 -24.52 16.16 15.48
N THR A 97 -23.98 16.34 16.69
CA THR A 97 -24.60 17.20 17.70
C THR A 97 -24.53 18.66 17.28
N ALA A 98 -23.36 19.14 16.86
CA ALA A 98 -23.21 20.50 16.34
C ALA A 98 -24.01 20.73 15.04
N LEU A 99 -24.15 19.71 14.21
CA LEU A 99 -24.96 19.75 13.00
C LEU A 99 -26.44 19.99 13.34
N PHE A 100 -27.00 19.19 14.27
CA PHE A 100 -28.40 19.34 14.68
C PHE A 100 -28.66 20.62 15.47
N GLU A 101 -27.75 21.05 16.34
CA GLU A 101 -27.86 22.34 17.04
C GLU A 101 -27.98 23.50 16.04
N ARG A 102 -27.06 23.57 15.07
CA ARG A 102 -27.08 24.61 14.02
C ARG A 102 -28.31 24.49 13.11
N TYR A 103 -28.72 23.28 12.77
CA TYR A 103 -29.93 23.05 11.97
C TYR A 103 -31.17 23.60 12.67
N LEU A 104 -31.36 23.27 13.96
CA LEU A 104 -32.52 23.73 14.74
C LEU A 104 -32.50 25.25 14.96
N GLU A 105 -31.32 25.86 15.14
CA GLU A 105 -31.17 27.32 15.19
C GLU A 105 -31.61 27.98 13.87
N GLN A 106 -31.17 27.45 12.73
CA GLN A 106 -31.55 27.95 11.40
C GLN A 106 -33.05 27.78 11.14
N VAL A 107 -33.65 26.66 11.54
CA VAL A 107 -35.11 26.47 11.49
C VAL A 107 -35.82 27.53 12.32
N GLY A 108 -35.36 27.80 13.54
CA GLY A 108 -35.93 28.83 14.40
C GLY A 108 -35.95 30.21 13.72
N VAL A 109 -34.85 30.60 13.07
CA VAL A 109 -34.76 31.85 12.30
C VAL A 109 -35.75 31.85 11.13
N ARG A 110 -35.77 30.78 10.32
CA ARG A 110 -36.62 30.70 9.11
C ARG A 110 -38.11 30.67 9.43
N VAL A 111 -38.53 29.95 10.47
CA VAL A 111 -39.94 29.94 10.92
C VAL A 111 -40.37 31.35 11.31
N VAL A 112 -39.50 32.13 11.97
CA VAL A 112 -39.79 33.52 12.34
C VAL A 112 -39.88 34.41 11.10
N GLU A 113 -38.96 34.27 10.14
CA GLU A 113 -38.95 35.04 8.89
C GLU A 113 -40.18 34.77 8.00
N LEU A 114 -40.61 33.51 7.92
CA LEU A 114 -41.73 33.06 7.08
C LEU A 114 -43.08 33.09 7.80
N ALA A 115 -43.11 33.46 9.09
CA ALA A 115 -44.35 33.53 9.87
C ALA A 115 -45.38 34.47 9.22
N PRO A 116 -46.65 34.05 9.09
CA PRO A 116 -47.70 34.90 8.54
C PRO A 116 -47.83 36.21 9.33
N ARG A 117 -48.08 37.33 8.64
CA ARG A 117 -48.30 38.63 9.32
C ARG A 117 -49.43 38.60 10.34
N ALA A 118 -50.41 37.72 10.13
CA ALA A 118 -51.56 37.50 11.01
C ALA A 118 -51.20 36.77 12.32
N HIS A 119 -50.10 36.01 12.34
CA HIS A 119 -49.65 35.28 13.51
C HIS A 119 -48.13 35.16 13.53
N ARG A 120 -47.48 35.97 14.37
CA ARG A 120 -46.02 35.98 14.51
C ARG A 120 -45.57 34.86 15.44
N PHE A 121 -44.50 34.19 15.07
CA PHE A 121 -43.75 33.29 15.93
C PHE A 121 -42.45 33.95 16.35
N TYR A 122 -41.94 33.58 17.52
CA TYR A 122 -40.59 33.89 17.98
C TYR A 122 -39.77 32.60 18.09
N ALA A 123 -38.43 32.73 18.05
CA ALA A 123 -37.54 31.58 18.18
C ALA A 123 -37.78 30.78 19.48
N HIS A 124 -38.16 31.47 20.55
CA HIS A 124 -38.58 30.84 21.81
C HIS A 124 -39.81 29.93 21.63
N ASP A 125 -40.80 30.33 20.84
CA ASP A 125 -42.03 29.55 20.63
C ASP A 125 -41.74 28.26 19.85
N VAL A 126 -40.84 28.36 18.86
CA VAL A 126 -40.35 27.20 18.09
C VAL A 126 -39.61 26.23 19.02
N ASN A 127 -38.69 26.73 19.84
CA ASN A 127 -37.94 25.90 20.79
C ASN A 127 -38.85 25.25 21.85
N ALA A 128 -39.83 25.99 22.37
CA ALA A 128 -40.81 25.47 23.33
C ALA A 128 -41.69 24.38 22.70
N ALA A 129 -42.11 24.55 21.44
CA ALA A 129 -42.87 23.54 20.71
C ALA A 129 -42.06 22.26 20.50
N ILE A 130 -40.80 22.39 20.07
CA ILE A 130 -39.90 21.24 19.89
C ILE A 130 -39.68 20.50 21.22
N ALA A 131 -39.47 21.22 22.32
CA ALA A 131 -39.35 20.63 23.65
C ALA A 131 -40.65 19.93 24.10
N THR A 132 -41.81 20.49 23.77
CA THR A 132 -43.12 19.88 24.07
C THR A 132 -43.32 18.58 23.31
N ILE A 133 -43.01 18.56 22.01
CA ILE A 133 -43.04 17.36 21.16
C ILE A 133 -42.09 16.30 21.72
N ALA A 134 -40.86 16.69 22.04
CA ALA A 134 -39.83 15.79 22.56
C ALA A 134 -40.25 15.12 23.88
N ASN A 135 -40.75 15.89 24.85
CA ASN A 135 -41.27 15.33 26.10
C ASN A 135 -42.44 14.38 25.86
N LYS A 136 -43.36 14.74 24.96
CA LYS A 136 -44.49 13.89 24.61
C LYS A 136 -44.04 12.54 24.04
N LEU A 137 -43.12 12.55 23.07
CA LEU A 137 -42.60 11.32 22.45
C LEU A 137 -41.96 10.39 23.49
N TRP A 138 -41.16 10.96 24.40
CA TRP A 138 -40.54 10.22 25.50
C TRP A 138 -41.58 9.60 26.44
N GLU A 139 -42.52 10.42 26.94
CA GLU A 139 -43.52 10.01 27.94
C GLU A 139 -44.51 8.97 27.40
N SER A 140 -44.90 9.08 26.12
CA SER A 140 -45.76 8.11 25.47
C SER A 140 -45.01 6.88 24.96
N ARG A 141 -43.68 6.84 25.08
CA ARG A 141 -42.81 5.80 24.51
C ARG A 141 -43.10 5.58 23.02
N ALA A 142 -43.29 6.67 22.29
CA ALA A 142 -43.72 6.63 20.90
C ALA A 142 -42.69 7.30 19.98
N ARG A 143 -42.75 6.93 18.69
CA ARG A 143 -41.98 7.58 17.62
C ARG A 143 -42.79 8.60 16.82
N SER A 144 -44.09 8.67 17.08
CA SER A 144 -45.06 9.48 16.32
C SER A 144 -46.11 10.08 17.25
N ILE A 145 -46.68 11.21 16.84
CA ILE A 145 -47.83 11.84 17.51
C ILE A 145 -48.94 12.02 16.47
N GLU A 146 -50.18 11.74 16.85
CA GLU A 146 -51.35 11.99 15.99
C GLU A 146 -51.55 13.48 15.74
N LEU A 147 -51.95 13.88 14.53
CA LEU A 147 -52.07 15.30 14.14
C LEU A 147 -52.97 16.09 15.10
N ALA A 148 -54.16 15.57 15.40
CA ALA A 148 -55.11 16.26 16.27
C ALA A 148 -54.55 16.46 17.69
N GLU A 149 -53.83 15.46 18.20
CA GLU A 149 -53.16 15.52 19.49
C GLU A 149 -52.01 16.53 19.48
N LEU A 150 -51.15 16.48 18.46
CA LEU A 150 -50.02 17.39 18.29
C LEU A 150 -50.48 18.84 18.22
N ARG A 151 -51.52 19.11 17.43
CA ARG A 151 -52.13 20.44 17.31
C ARG A 151 -52.71 20.96 18.62
N SER A 152 -53.32 20.07 19.41
CA SER A 152 -53.80 20.39 20.75
C SER A 152 -52.65 20.72 21.71
N LEU A 153 -51.61 19.89 21.72
CA LEU A 153 -50.41 20.06 22.56
C LEU A 153 -49.70 21.40 22.33
N LEU A 154 -49.63 21.85 21.07
CA LEU A 154 -49.00 23.13 20.73
C LEU A 154 -49.95 24.34 20.82
N GLY A 155 -51.19 24.15 21.28
CA GLY A 155 -52.19 25.22 21.38
C GLY A 155 -52.59 25.79 20.01
N ASP A 156 -52.50 24.97 18.96
CA ASP A 156 -52.72 25.38 17.56
C ASP A 156 -54.00 24.79 16.94
N ALA A 157 -54.74 23.93 17.66
CA ALA A 157 -55.88 23.18 17.15
C ALA A 157 -56.98 24.03 16.48
N GLN A 158 -57.21 25.24 16.97
CA GLN A 158 -58.21 26.18 16.44
C GLN A 158 -57.68 27.10 15.33
N ARG A 159 -56.39 27.04 15.01
CA ARG A 159 -55.76 27.91 14.00
C ARG A 159 -56.00 27.39 12.59
N PRO A 160 -56.08 28.26 11.57
CA PRO A 160 -55.94 27.85 10.19
C PRO A 160 -54.62 27.11 9.94
N TRP A 161 -54.62 26.12 9.04
CA TRP A 161 -53.44 25.29 8.79
C TRP A 161 -52.23 26.12 8.34
N ASP A 162 -52.45 27.15 7.53
CA ASP A 162 -51.41 28.06 7.05
C ASP A 162 -50.75 28.89 8.17
N GLN A 163 -51.36 28.95 9.35
CA GLN A 163 -50.89 29.64 10.55
C GLN A 163 -50.49 28.65 11.68
N SER A 164 -50.50 27.34 11.40
CA SER A 164 -50.13 26.30 12.35
C SER A 164 -48.61 26.24 12.52
N LEU A 165 -48.17 26.08 13.77
CA LEU A 165 -46.75 25.83 14.07
C LEU A 165 -46.35 24.42 13.64
N VAL A 166 -47.27 23.45 13.70
CA VAL A 166 -47.05 22.10 13.15
C VAL A 166 -46.75 22.17 11.65
N ARG A 167 -47.50 22.97 10.89
CA ARG A 167 -47.22 23.19 9.46
C ARG A 167 -45.84 23.81 9.24
N ALA A 168 -45.46 24.79 10.04
CA ALA A 168 -44.15 25.44 9.91
C ALA A 168 -43.00 24.46 10.18
N LEU A 169 -43.13 23.62 11.21
CA LEU A 169 -42.16 22.55 11.52
C LEU A 169 -42.12 21.45 10.44
N GLU A 170 -43.26 21.14 9.81
CA GLU A 170 -43.32 20.25 8.64
C GLU A 170 -42.61 20.87 7.43
N HIS A 171 -42.89 22.14 7.13
CA HIS A 171 -42.34 22.85 5.99
C HIS A 171 -40.82 23.02 6.08
N GLU A 172 -40.31 23.29 7.28
CA GLU A 172 -38.88 23.48 7.55
C GLU A 172 -38.14 22.14 7.78
N GLY A 173 -38.82 21.00 7.66
CA GLY A 173 -38.19 19.68 7.68
C GLY A 173 -37.82 19.16 9.08
N VAL A 174 -38.46 19.66 10.13
CA VAL A 174 -38.31 19.11 11.49
C VAL A 174 -39.23 17.89 11.68
N LEU A 175 -40.46 17.97 11.15
CA LEU A 175 -41.44 16.88 11.20
C LEU A 175 -41.81 16.38 9.81
N LEU A 176 -42.04 15.08 9.69
CA LEU A 176 -42.59 14.43 8.51
C LEU A 176 -44.00 13.93 8.81
N ARG A 177 -44.94 14.24 7.92
CA ARG A 177 -46.29 13.68 7.96
C ARG A 177 -46.29 12.28 7.36
N MET A 178 -46.77 11.31 8.14
CA MET A 178 -46.91 9.92 7.76
C MET A 178 -48.40 9.53 7.71
N PRO A 179 -48.89 9.02 6.56
CA PRO A 179 -50.26 8.53 6.48
C PRO A 179 -50.43 7.30 7.37
N SER A 180 -51.46 7.31 8.23
CA SER A 180 -51.87 6.18 9.07
C SER A 180 -53.35 5.85 8.84
N ASN A 181 -53.77 4.64 9.18
CA ASN A 181 -55.15 4.16 9.00
C ASN A 181 -56.09 4.86 9.99
N GLY A 182 -56.55 6.07 9.66
CA GLY A 182 -57.60 6.80 10.39
C GLY A 182 -57.29 8.26 10.72
N SER A 183 -56.01 8.65 10.82
CA SER A 183 -55.55 10.04 11.01
C SER A 183 -54.08 10.20 10.61
N ASP A 184 -53.68 11.41 10.19
CA ASP A 184 -52.28 11.71 9.88
C ASP A 184 -51.43 11.70 11.16
N THR A 185 -50.27 11.05 11.12
CA THR A 185 -49.29 11.07 12.21
C THR A 185 -48.07 11.90 11.83
N PHE A 186 -47.40 12.48 12.82
CA PHE A 186 -46.17 13.24 12.62
C PHE A 186 -45.02 12.57 13.36
N VAL A 187 -43.90 12.41 12.65
CA VAL A 187 -42.63 11.86 13.16
C VAL A 187 -41.52 12.90 12.96
N PRO A 188 -40.45 12.89 13.76
CA PRO A 188 -39.23 13.60 13.39
C PRO A 188 -38.74 13.17 11.99
N VAL A 189 -38.29 14.10 11.15
CA VAL A 189 -37.83 13.78 9.77
C VAL A 189 -36.68 12.77 9.77
N TYR A 190 -35.86 12.80 10.81
CA TYR A 190 -34.80 11.82 11.04
C TYR A 190 -34.92 11.27 12.45
N ASP A 191 -34.82 9.95 12.63
CA ASP A 191 -34.81 9.33 13.97
C ASP A 191 -33.68 9.89 14.84
N LEU A 192 -32.49 10.13 14.26
CA LEU A 192 -31.36 10.79 14.94
C LEU A 192 -31.70 12.21 15.40
N LEU A 193 -32.46 12.98 14.61
CA LEU A 193 -32.95 14.30 15.02
C LEU A 193 -34.00 14.17 16.14
N GLY A 194 -34.88 13.17 16.06
CA GLY A 194 -35.82 12.81 17.11
C GLY A 194 -35.12 12.51 18.44
N GLY A 195 -34.10 11.66 18.42
CA GLY A 195 -33.25 11.38 19.55
C GLY A 195 -32.56 12.64 20.09
N HIS A 196 -32.10 13.53 19.21
CA HIS A 196 -31.45 14.78 19.59
C HIS A 196 -32.39 15.72 20.35
N VAL A 197 -33.61 15.93 19.86
CA VAL A 197 -34.57 16.82 20.54
C VAL A 197 -35.10 16.21 21.84
N ILE A 198 -35.29 14.88 21.90
CA ILE A 198 -35.65 14.16 23.14
C ILE A 198 -34.54 14.30 24.19
N SER A 199 -33.29 13.99 23.82
CA SER A 199 -32.13 14.17 24.69
C SER A 199 -32.05 15.59 25.24
N ASN A 200 -32.22 16.60 24.39
CA ASN A 200 -32.15 17.99 24.80
C ASN A 200 -33.25 18.36 25.81
N ALA A 201 -34.48 17.91 25.57
CA ALA A 201 -35.61 18.11 26.47
C ALA A 201 -35.39 17.42 27.84
N LEU A 202 -34.86 16.19 27.85
CA LEU A 202 -34.56 15.44 29.07
C LEU A 202 -33.46 16.11 29.89
N LEU A 203 -32.38 16.53 29.25
CA LEU A 203 -31.29 17.28 29.89
C LEU A 203 -31.79 18.61 30.47
N ALA A 204 -32.72 19.29 29.80
CA ALA A 204 -33.34 20.52 30.30
C ALA A 204 -34.26 20.25 31.51
N LYS A 205 -35.05 19.17 31.46
CA LYS A 205 -36.02 18.78 32.50
C LYS A 205 -35.35 18.41 33.82
N HIS A 206 -34.28 17.62 33.75
CA HIS A 206 -33.60 17.12 34.96
C HIS A 206 -32.47 18.04 35.45
N GLY A 207 -31.82 18.78 34.54
CA GLY A 207 -30.66 19.60 34.88
C GLY A 207 -29.49 18.79 35.46
N GLN A 208 -28.37 19.45 35.75
CA GLN A 208 -27.13 18.76 36.14
C GLN A 208 -27.24 18.01 37.49
N SER A 209 -28.01 18.53 38.44
CA SER A 209 -28.07 18.00 39.81
C SER A 209 -28.92 16.72 39.94
N THR A 210 -29.95 16.53 39.12
CA THR A 210 -30.85 15.37 39.23
C THR A 210 -30.69 14.36 38.10
N PHE A 211 -30.04 14.74 36.99
CA PHE A 211 -29.88 13.88 35.81
C PHE A 211 -29.19 12.55 36.13
N GLU A 212 -28.13 12.57 36.95
CA GLU A 212 -27.39 11.35 37.29
C GLU A 212 -28.26 10.35 38.08
N THR A 213 -29.14 10.84 38.95
CA THR A 213 -30.08 9.96 39.67
C THR A 213 -31.10 9.40 38.69
N TRP A 214 -31.67 10.24 37.83
CA TRP A 214 -32.69 9.84 36.86
C TRP A 214 -32.20 8.83 35.82
N ILE A 215 -31.00 9.03 35.26
CA ILE A 215 -30.46 8.14 34.22
C ILE A 215 -30.14 6.74 34.76
N LYS A 216 -29.88 6.62 36.07
CA LYS A 216 -29.65 5.35 36.78
C LYS A 216 -30.93 4.65 37.23
N GLU A 217 -32.10 5.26 37.06
CA GLU A 217 -33.37 4.61 37.42
C GLU A 217 -33.58 3.34 36.57
N PRO A 218 -34.05 2.22 37.17
CA PRO A 218 -34.30 0.98 36.44
C PRO A 218 -35.32 1.15 35.29
N SER A 219 -36.33 2.00 35.48
CA SER A 219 -37.32 2.37 34.46
C SER A 219 -36.66 3.06 33.27
N THR A 220 -35.79 4.04 33.52
CA THR A 220 -35.05 4.77 32.47
C THR A 220 -34.08 3.86 31.74
N THR A 221 -33.34 3.03 32.48
CA THR A 221 -32.43 2.05 31.90
C THR A 221 -33.18 1.05 31.00
N THR A 222 -34.37 0.61 31.41
CA THR A 222 -35.23 -0.28 30.59
C THR A 222 -35.70 0.42 29.32
N LEU A 223 -36.03 1.72 29.37
CA LEU A 223 -36.40 2.49 28.19
C LEU A 223 -35.23 2.68 27.20
N LEU A 224 -34.00 2.75 27.67
CA LEU A 224 -32.82 3.00 26.83
C LEU A 224 -32.10 1.73 26.37
N ALA A 225 -32.14 0.64 27.15
CA ALA A 225 -31.40 -0.59 26.87
C ALA A 225 -32.21 -1.89 27.05
N GLY A 226 -33.52 -1.81 27.33
CA GLY A 226 -34.39 -2.98 27.46
C GLY A 226 -34.63 -3.70 26.12
N GLY A 227 -35.34 -4.82 26.19
CA GLY A 227 -35.79 -5.55 25.00
C GLY A 227 -36.78 -4.76 24.13
N TYR A 228 -36.98 -5.18 22.88
CA TYR A 228 -37.83 -4.49 21.90
C TYR A 228 -39.20 -4.06 22.45
N ASP A 229 -39.89 -4.97 23.16
CA ASP A 229 -41.25 -4.74 23.68
C ASP A 229 -41.32 -3.75 24.84
N VAL A 230 -40.19 -3.39 25.47
CA VAL A 230 -40.13 -2.46 26.61
C VAL A 230 -39.27 -1.22 26.39
N ARG A 231 -38.34 -1.22 25.42
CA ARG A 231 -37.50 -0.07 25.10
C ARG A 231 -38.22 1.02 24.33
N HIS A 232 -37.74 2.25 24.46
CA HIS A 232 -38.20 3.37 23.64
C HIS A 232 -37.89 3.11 22.15
N PRO A 233 -38.80 3.36 21.20
CA PRO A 233 -38.54 3.13 19.76
C PRO A 233 -37.30 3.85 19.22
N LEU A 234 -36.97 5.02 19.80
CA LEU A 234 -35.79 5.85 19.49
C LEU A 234 -34.65 5.69 20.50
N ALA A 235 -34.61 4.61 21.29
CA ALA A 235 -33.64 4.44 22.37
C ALA A 235 -32.18 4.67 21.93
N GLY A 236 -31.76 4.04 20.83
CA GLY A 236 -30.41 4.20 20.29
C GLY A 236 -30.10 5.65 19.89
N ASP A 237 -31.04 6.32 19.22
CA ASP A 237 -30.89 7.71 18.78
C ASP A 237 -30.80 8.69 19.97
N ILE A 238 -31.57 8.41 21.03
CA ILE A 238 -31.53 9.16 22.30
C ILE A 238 -30.18 8.95 22.98
N VAL A 239 -29.68 7.72 23.07
CA VAL A 239 -28.37 7.42 23.69
C VAL A 239 -27.23 8.12 22.94
N VAL A 240 -27.18 8.00 21.61
CA VAL A 240 -26.18 8.69 20.77
C VAL A 240 -26.21 10.21 21.01
N SER A 241 -27.41 10.78 21.12
CA SER A 241 -27.58 12.21 21.36
C SER A 241 -27.19 12.64 22.77
N LEU A 242 -27.51 11.84 23.80
CA LEU A 242 -27.11 12.09 25.17
C LEU A 242 -25.58 12.07 25.30
N VAL A 243 -24.89 11.15 24.61
CA VAL A 243 -23.42 11.11 24.56
C VAL A 243 -22.86 12.44 24.06
N GLY A 244 -23.40 12.98 22.98
CA GLY A 244 -22.96 14.26 22.39
C GLY A 244 -23.31 15.51 23.20
N GLN A 245 -24.47 15.51 23.87
CA GLN A 245 -25.00 16.70 24.54
C GLN A 245 -24.59 16.81 26.02
N VAL A 246 -24.40 15.70 26.73
CA VAL A 246 -23.96 15.70 28.14
C VAL A 246 -22.67 16.50 28.36
N PRO A 247 -21.56 16.27 27.64
CA PRO A 247 -20.31 17.00 27.88
C PRO A 247 -20.39 18.49 27.50
N ARG A 248 -21.34 18.88 26.64
CA ARG A 248 -21.61 20.29 26.30
C ARG A 248 -22.34 21.03 27.41
N ARG A 249 -23.23 20.32 28.12
CA ARG A 249 -24.15 20.92 29.09
C ARG A 249 -23.66 20.77 30.53
N PHE A 250 -23.05 19.63 30.84
CA PHE A 250 -22.49 19.32 32.15
C PHE A 250 -20.98 19.34 32.05
N ARG A 251 -20.37 20.42 32.56
CA ARG A 251 -18.91 20.57 32.54
C ARG A 251 -18.23 19.37 33.20
N SER A 252 -17.23 18.81 32.52
CA SER A 252 -16.37 17.72 33.02
C SER A 252 -17.11 16.43 33.38
N LYS A 253 -18.25 16.15 32.75
CA LYS A 253 -18.97 14.87 32.88
C LYS A 253 -19.21 14.24 31.52
N GLN A 254 -19.00 12.93 31.43
CA GLN A 254 -19.31 12.12 30.26
C GLN A 254 -20.44 11.17 30.58
N LEU A 255 -21.27 10.83 29.59
CA LEU A 255 -22.43 9.97 29.86
C LEU A 255 -22.00 8.58 30.40
N TRP A 256 -20.89 8.01 29.92
CA TRP A 256 -20.41 6.68 30.36
C TRP A 256 -20.03 6.65 31.85
N GLN A 257 -19.66 7.81 32.42
CA GLN A 257 -19.33 7.94 33.84
C GLN A 257 -20.60 8.01 34.72
N LEU A 258 -21.76 8.30 34.10
CA LEU A 258 -23.04 8.51 34.79
C LEU A 258 -23.98 7.33 34.68
N VAL A 259 -23.62 6.30 33.91
CA VAL A 259 -24.46 5.11 33.69
C VAL A 259 -23.73 3.84 34.08
N ASP A 260 -24.50 2.84 34.48
CA ASP A 260 -24.02 1.49 34.78
C ASP A 260 -24.30 0.53 33.61
N GLU A 261 -23.87 -0.72 33.74
CA GLU A 261 -24.25 -1.75 32.78
C GLU A 261 -25.78 -1.98 32.81
N PRO A 262 -26.42 -2.26 31.65
CA PRO A 262 -25.83 -2.61 30.35
C PRO A 262 -25.54 -1.43 29.40
N LEU A 263 -25.71 -0.17 29.83
CA LEU A 263 -25.52 1.00 28.97
C LEU A 263 -24.05 1.40 28.84
N ARG A 264 -23.30 1.30 29.94
CA ARG A 264 -21.94 1.85 30.09
C ARG A 264 -21.00 1.50 28.93
N GLY A 265 -20.87 0.21 28.59
CA GLY A 265 -19.96 -0.22 27.52
C GLY A 265 -20.30 0.39 26.15
N ASN A 266 -21.57 0.39 25.77
CA ASN A 266 -22.01 0.99 24.50
C ASN A 266 -21.81 2.52 24.49
N VAL A 267 -22.15 3.18 25.58
CA VAL A 267 -22.00 4.63 25.74
C VAL A 267 -20.53 5.05 25.65
N LEU A 268 -19.61 4.30 26.26
CA LEU A 268 -18.17 4.55 26.14
C LEU A 268 -17.73 4.45 24.68
N ARG A 269 -18.15 3.43 23.92
CA ARG A 269 -17.80 3.30 22.50
C ARG A 269 -18.31 4.45 21.66
N LEU A 270 -19.53 4.91 21.93
CA LEU A 270 -20.10 6.06 21.24
C LEU A 270 -19.33 7.35 21.55
N ALA A 271 -18.77 7.48 22.75
CA ALA A 271 -17.97 8.64 23.14
C ALA A 271 -16.75 8.85 22.24
N ALA A 272 -16.21 7.81 21.60
CA ALA A 272 -15.12 7.95 20.62
C ALA A 272 -15.46 8.93 19.47
N HIS A 273 -16.75 9.09 19.14
CA HIS A 273 -17.23 9.95 18.06
C HIS A 273 -17.48 11.41 18.48
N LEU A 274 -17.12 11.78 19.71
CA LEU A 274 -17.20 13.15 20.19
C LEU A 274 -16.18 14.04 19.48
N GLU A 275 -16.46 15.34 19.42
CA GLU A 275 -15.47 16.31 18.95
C GLU A 275 -14.27 16.35 19.90
N PRO A 276 -13.04 16.60 19.40
CA PRO A 276 -11.82 16.66 20.21
C PRO A 276 -11.94 17.49 21.48
N ALA A 277 -12.65 18.63 21.41
CA ALA A 277 -12.82 19.55 22.54
C ALA A 277 -13.68 18.96 23.69
N PHE A 278 -14.44 17.90 23.44
CA PHE A 278 -15.30 17.23 24.42
C PHE A 278 -14.79 15.84 24.80
N LEU A 279 -13.61 15.43 24.33
CA LEU A 279 -12.94 14.21 24.76
C LEU A 279 -11.95 14.53 25.88
N ASP A 280 -12.32 14.21 27.13
CA ASP A 280 -11.40 14.33 28.26
C ASP A 280 -10.40 13.17 28.33
N ALA A 281 -9.32 13.39 29.08
CA ALA A 281 -8.22 12.43 29.19
C ALA A 281 -8.67 11.08 29.77
N VAL A 282 -9.56 11.07 30.76
CA VAL A 282 -10.06 9.83 31.39
C VAL A 282 -10.83 8.99 30.37
N THR A 283 -11.65 9.62 29.55
CA THR A 283 -12.40 8.94 28.47
C THR A 283 -11.48 8.42 27.40
N VAL A 284 -10.46 9.19 27.03
CA VAL A 284 -9.43 8.75 26.08
C VAL A 284 -8.73 7.50 26.61
N ASP A 285 -8.30 7.49 27.87
CA ASP A 285 -7.61 6.33 28.46
C ASP A 285 -8.50 5.07 28.46
N GLU A 286 -9.78 5.18 28.84
CA GLU A 286 -10.74 4.06 28.80
C GLU A 286 -11.02 3.56 27.38
N LEU A 287 -11.06 4.47 26.39
CA LEU A 287 -11.16 4.10 24.98
C LEU A 287 -9.91 3.36 24.50
N LEU A 288 -8.72 3.76 24.96
CA LEU A 288 -7.47 3.06 24.63
C LEU A 288 -7.35 1.71 25.36
N ASP A 289 -7.99 1.52 26.51
CA ASP A 289 -8.13 0.19 27.12
C ASP A 289 -8.99 -0.75 26.25
N LEU A 290 -10.02 -0.24 25.59
CA LEU A 290 -10.77 -1.02 24.58
C LEU A 290 -9.89 -1.38 23.38
N VAL A 291 -8.95 -0.52 22.98
CA VAL A 291 -7.94 -0.85 21.95
C VAL A 291 -7.04 -1.99 22.41
N ARG A 292 -6.54 -1.94 23.65
CA ARG A 292 -5.74 -3.03 24.26
C ARG A 292 -6.53 -4.33 24.36
N ALA A 293 -7.84 -4.25 24.55
CA ALA A 293 -8.75 -5.39 24.51
C ALA A 293 -9.04 -5.92 23.08
N GLY A 294 -8.67 -5.16 22.04
CA GLY A 294 -8.88 -5.47 20.62
C GLY A 294 -10.29 -5.18 20.13
N ASP A 295 -10.92 -4.13 20.63
CA ASP A 295 -12.22 -3.75 20.14
C ASP A 295 -12.16 -3.27 18.68
N ALA A 296 -12.82 -4.01 17.80
CA ALA A 296 -12.78 -3.74 16.37
C ALA A 296 -13.44 -2.42 15.98
N GLY A 297 -14.47 -1.97 16.72
CA GLY A 297 -15.17 -0.71 16.46
C GLY A 297 -14.30 0.50 16.81
N ILE A 298 -13.60 0.44 17.94
CA ILE A 298 -12.64 1.49 18.33
C ILE A 298 -11.43 1.51 17.39
N LEU A 299 -10.88 0.35 17.02
CA LEU A 299 -9.80 0.27 16.03
C LEU A 299 -10.20 0.87 14.67
N ASP A 300 -11.44 0.61 14.22
CA ASP A 300 -11.98 1.24 13.01
C ASP A 300 -12.09 2.76 13.14
N HIS A 301 -12.50 3.25 14.31
CA HIS A 301 -12.58 4.68 14.58
C HIS A 301 -11.18 5.35 14.58
N LEU A 302 -10.19 4.75 15.26
CA LEU A 302 -8.80 5.25 15.25
C LEU A 302 -8.25 5.30 13.82
N TRP A 303 -8.59 4.31 12.98
CA TRP A 303 -8.24 4.33 11.55
C TRP A 303 -8.85 5.54 10.84
N GLN A 304 -10.12 5.89 11.10
CA GLN A 304 -10.79 7.06 10.49
C GLN A 304 -10.13 8.39 10.88
N VAL A 305 -9.79 8.57 12.16
CA VAL A 305 -9.26 9.85 12.69
C VAL A 305 -7.73 9.93 12.70
N ARG A 306 -7.03 8.90 12.20
CA ARG A 306 -5.56 8.75 12.29
C ARG A 306 -4.77 9.99 11.85
N GLY A 307 -5.25 10.69 10.84
CA GLY A 307 -4.58 11.84 10.23
C GLY A 307 -5.08 13.20 10.71
N MET A 308 -5.90 13.26 11.77
CA MET A 308 -6.46 14.51 12.29
C MET A 308 -5.53 15.14 13.34
N PRO A 309 -4.89 16.30 13.05
CA PRO A 309 -4.09 16.99 14.05
C PRO A 309 -4.93 17.41 15.25
N GLY A 310 -4.37 17.26 16.46
CA GLY A 310 -5.04 17.64 17.70
C GLY A 310 -6.19 16.72 18.14
N HIS A 311 -6.54 15.69 17.35
CA HIS A 311 -7.54 14.70 17.77
C HIS A 311 -6.92 13.74 18.81
N PRO A 312 -7.50 13.58 20.02
CA PRO A 312 -6.90 12.76 21.09
C PRO A 312 -6.76 11.27 20.79
N LEU A 313 -7.48 10.77 19.78
CA LEU A 313 -7.45 9.38 19.28
C LEU A 313 -6.73 9.23 17.93
N ASN A 314 -5.91 10.20 17.52
CA ASN A 314 -5.15 10.10 16.26
C ASN A 314 -4.05 9.03 16.31
N ALA A 315 -3.20 8.97 15.28
CA ALA A 315 -2.12 7.98 15.18
C ALA A 315 -1.11 8.00 16.35
N GLU A 316 -0.94 9.12 17.07
CA GLU A 316 -0.06 9.17 18.25
C GLU A 316 -0.68 8.43 19.44
N ALA A 317 -2.01 8.47 19.60
CA ALA A 317 -2.69 7.70 20.64
C ALA A 317 -2.65 6.20 20.35
N LEU A 318 -2.82 5.82 19.07
CA LEU A 318 -2.61 4.44 18.63
C LEU A 318 -1.19 3.99 18.94
N ASP A 319 -0.19 4.78 18.56
CA ASP A 319 1.22 4.49 18.76
C ASP A 319 1.57 4.29 20.24
N ARG A 320 1.20 5.23 21.12
CA ARG A 320 1.38 5.11 22.57
C ARG A 320 0.75 3.84 23.12
N THR A 321 -0.40 3.42 22.59
CA THR A 321 -1.09 2.21 23.02
C THR A 321 -0.35 0.95 22.57
N LEU A 322 -0.03 0.84 21.27
CA LEU A 322 0.57 -0.37 20.69
C LEU A 322 2.00 -0.61 21.14
N ARG A 323 2.76 0.43 21.53
CA ARG A 323 4.11 0.29 22.11
C ARG A 323 4.11 -0.40 23.47
N THR A 324 3.04 -0.24 24.25
CA THR A 324 2.93 -0.87 25.59
C THR A 324 2.64 -2.36 25.53
N MET A 325 2.28 -2.89 24.35
CA MET A 325 1.88 -4.28 24.18
C MET A 325 3.09 -5.18 23.90
N THR A 326 3.00 -6.42 24.39
CA THR A 326 3.88 -7.50 23.92
C THR A 326 3.60 -7.79 22.44
N VAL A 327 4.54 -8.44 21.75
CA VAL A 327 4.35 -8.82 20.33
C VAL A 327 3.12 -9.72 20.17
N ALA A 328 2.99 -10.75 21.03
CA ALA A 328 1.85 -11.64 21.03
C ALA A 328 0.51 -10.93 21.26
N ASP A 329 0.42 -10.04 22.25
CA ASP A 329 -0.83 -9.32 22.53
C ASP A 329 -1.19 -8.39 21.37
N ARG A 330 -0.20 -7.65 20.84
CA ARG A 330 -0.42 -6.78 19.68
C ARG A 330 -0.87 -7.60 18.47
N ASP A 331 -0.28 -8.77 18.25
CA ASP A 331 -0.64 -9.62 17.13
C ASP A 331 -2.08 -10.13 17.23
N LEU A 332 -2.51 -10.57 18.42
CA LEU A 332 -3.87 -11.06 18.66
C LEU A 332 -4.95 -9.97 18.56
N ARG A 333 -4.59 -8.70 18.74
CA ARG A 333 -5.53 -7.58 18.76
C ARG A 333 -5.43 -6.76 17.47
N TRP A 334 -4.34 -6.02 17.31
CA TRP A 334 -4.12 -5.09 16.20
C TRP A 334 -3.80 -5.81 14.89
N THR A 335 -2.83 -6.72 14.88
CA THR A 335 -2.39 -7.38 13.64
C THR A 335 -3.48 -8.30 13.10
N GLU A 336 -4.23 -8.96 13.97
CA GLU A 336 -5.41 -9.74 13.57
C GLU A 336 -6.55 -8.85 13.04
N TRP A 337 -6.74 -7.65 13.59
CA TRP A 337 -7.65 -6.66 13.01
C TRP A 337 -7.19 -6.23 11.61
N LEU A 338 -5.91 -5.93 11.40
CA LEU A 338 -5.36 -5.64 10.08
C LEU A 338 -5.58 -6.79 9.10
N ARG A 339 -5.29 -8.04 9.52
CA ARG A 339 -5.48 -9.24 8.70
C ARG A 339 -6.94 -9.43 8.29
N LYS A 340 -7.90 -9.15 9.18
CA LYS A 340 -9.33 -9.25 8.85
C LYS A 340 -9.81 -8.14 7.91
N ASN A 341 -9.19 -6.96 7.96
CA ASN A 341 -9.58 -5.79 7.18
C ASN A 341 -8.65 -5.48 5.99
N HIS A 342 -7.71 -6.39 5.66
CA HIS A 342 -6.67 -6.12 4.65
C HIS A 342 -7.24 -5.96 3.23
N ASP A 343 -8.17 -6.83 2.84
CA ASP A 343 -8.77 -6.85 1.51
C ASP A 343 -10.19 -7.43 1.59
N ASP A 344 -11.15 -6.57 1.94
CA ASP A 344 -12.55 -6.96 2.03
C ASP A 344 -13.26 -6.71 0.69
N VAL A 345 -13.27 -7.76 -0.14
CA VAL A 345 -13.95 -7.80 -1.45
C VAL A 345 -15.46 -7.59 -1.30
N LEU A 346 -16.05 -7.90 -0.13
CA LEU A 346 -17.48 -7.73 0.15
C LEU A 346 -17.80 -6.33 0.71
N ALA A 347 -16.85 -5.65 1.35
CA ALA A 347 -17.03 -4.30 1.90
C ALA A 347 -17.00 -3.17 0.87
N ARG A 348 -17.17 -3.47 -0.42
CA ARG A 348 -17.30 -2.45 -1.49
C ARG A 348 -16.20 -1.37 -1.37
N GLY A 349 -14.94 -1.83 -1.29
CA GLY A 349 -13.72 -1.02 -1.41
C GLY A 349 -13.22 -0.26 -0.16
N ARG A 350 -13.73 -0.55 1.04
CA ARG A 350 -13.12 -0.10 2.30
C ARG A 350 -12.18 -1.17 2.87
N SER A 351 -10.90 -1.10 2.51
CA SER A 351 -9.87 -1.99 3.06
C SER A 351 -8.60 -1.21 3.43
N VAL A 352 -7.79 -1.77 4.33
CA VAL A 352 -6.48 -1.20 4.69
C VAL A 352 -5.61 -1.09 3.43
N LEU A 353 -5.66 -2.10 2.54
CA LEU A 353 -4.90 -2.07 1.30
C LEU A 353 -5.28 -0.88 0.41
N ARG A 354 -6.59 -0.64 0.21
CA ARG A 354 -7.07 0.46 -0.62
C ARG A 354 -6.66 1.82 -0.06
N ASP A 355 -6.68 1.96 1.25
CA ASP A 355 -6.23 3.18 1.93
C ASP A 355 -4.73 3.44 1.74
N LEU A 356 -3.89 2.41 1.81
CA LEU A 356 -2.46 2.52 1.51
C LEU A 356 -2.19 2.93 0.05
N GLU A 357 -2.97 2.39 -0.90
CA GLU A 357 -2.88 2.77 -2.32
C GLU A 357 -3.27 4.24 -2.55
N LEU A 358 -4.32 4.74 -1.87
CA LEU A 358 -4.74 6.13 -1.97
C LEU A 358 -3.69 7.08 -1.36
N LEU A 359 -3.09 6.70 -0.22
CA LEU A 359 -1.98 7.46 0.37
C LEU A 359 -0.76 7.48 -0.55
N GLU A 360 -0.40 6.34 -1.13
CA GLU A 360 0.67 6.25 -2.14
C GLU A 360 0.40 7.20 -3.31
N GLN A 361 -0.79 7.18 -3.89
CA GLN A 361 -1.14 8.05 -5.03
C GLN A 361 -1.06 9.54 -4.65
N SER A 362 -1.49 9.91 -3.44
CA SER A 362 -1.40 11.30 -2.95
C SER A 362 0.06 11.73 -2.78
N TRP A 363 0.90 10.92 -2.13
CA TRP A 363 2.30 11.27 -1.90
C TRP A 363 3.13 11.22 -3.18
N ARG A 364 2.86 10.26 -4.07
CA ARG A 364 3.49 10.20 -5.40
C ARG A 364 3.19 11.44 -6.26
N SER A 365 2.01 12.06 -6.09
CA SER A 365 1.67 13.33 -6.74
C SER A 365 2.23 14.58 -6.04
N LYS A 366 3.10 14.40 -5.03
CA LYS A 366 3.73 15.45 -4.20
C LYS A 366 2.73 16.33 -3.46
N GLN A 367 1.53 15.81 -3.19
CA GLN A 367 0.51 16.49 -2.40
C GLN A 367 0.63 16.06 -0.94
N VAL A 368 1.39 16.81 -0.14
CA VAL A 368 1.43 16.63 1.33
C VAL A 368 0.26 17.38 1.95
N ARG A 369 -0.51 16.67 2.75
CA ARG A 369 -1.64 17.22 3.50
C ARG A 369 -1.27 17.38 4.96
N THR A 370 -1.96 18.31 5.61
CA THR A 370 -1.94 18.41 7.06
C THR A 370 -2.26 17.05 7.68
N GLY A 371 -1.40 16.59 8.60
CA GLY A 371 -1.52 15.30 9.28
C GLY A 371 -0.86 14.11 8.57
N ASP A 372 -0.15 14.29 7.46
CA ASP A 372 0.50 13.16 6.77
C ASP A 372 1.61 12.48 7.58
N ARG A 373 2.35 13.21 8.42
CA ARG A 373 3.26 12.60 9.41
C ARG A 373 2.51 11.66 10.38
N LEU A 374 1.27 11.99 10.77
CA LEU A 374 0.42 11.10 11.56
C LEU A 374 -0.04 9.88 10.75
N ARG A 375 -0.41 10.08 9.48
CA ARG A 375 -0.78 8.97 8.58
C ARG A 375 0.40 8.03 8.36
N ALA A 376 1.61 8.54 8.14
CA ALA A 376 2.83 7.76 8.03
C ALA A 376 3.10 6.93 9.30
N ARG A 377 2.93 7.52 10.49
CA ARG A 377 3.00 6.79 11.78
C ARG A 377 1.97 5.67 11.87
N TRP A 378 0.75 5.89 11.38
CA TRP A 378 -0.25 4.83 11.30
C TRP A 378 0.16 3.73 10.30
N VAL A 379 0.69 4.09 9.13
CA VAL A 379 1.21 3.13 8.13
C VAL A 379 2.36 2.30 8.71
N MET A 380 3.26 2.88 9.52
CA MET A 380 4.31 2.14 10.22
C MET A 380 3.72 0.99 11.06
N TRP A 381 2.61 1.17 11.77
CA TRP A 381 1.97 0.11 12.55
C TRP A 381 1.36 -1.02 11.69
N THR A 382 1.08 -0.76 10.41
CA THR A 382 0.63 -1.80 9.47
C THR A 382 1.75 -2.78 9.10
N LEU A 383 3.02 -2.42 9.32
CA LEU A 383 4.18 -3.28 9.06
C LEU A 383 4.22 -4.55 9.94
N THR A 384 3.46 -4.57 11.04
CA THR A 384 3.29 -5.76 11.89
C THR A 384 2.57 -6.91 11.19
N SER A 385 1.90 -6.65 10.06
CA SER A 385 1.02 -7.58 9.34
C SER A 385 1.72 -8.88 8.92
N THR A 386 0.98 -10.00 9.06
CA THR A 386 1.33 -11.31 8.49
C THR A 386 0.85 -11.47 7.04
N VAL A 387 0.09 -10.50 6.51
CA VAL A 387 -0.26 -10.42 5.09
C VAL A 387 0.90 -9.74 4.36
N ARG A 388 1.78 -10.54 3.74
CA ARG A 388 3.02 -10.04 3.09
C ARG A 388 2.75 -8.92 2.10
N TRP A 389 1.77 -9.08 1.20
CA TRP A 389 1.36 -8.04 0.25
C TRP A 389 1.02 -6.71 0.96
N LEU A 390 0.29 -6.76 2.08
CA LEU A 390 -0.09 -5.55 2.81
C LEU A 390 1.14 -4.87 3.42
N ARG A 391 2.07 -5.66 3.97
CA ARG A 391 3.34 -5.16 4.53
C ARG A 391 4.24 -4.56 3.45
N ASP A 392 4.32 -5.19 2.28
CA ASP A 392 5.09 -4.69 1.14
C ASP A 392 4.49 -3.39 0.59
N GLN A 393 3.15 -3.34 0.44
CA GLN A 393 2.44 -2.13 0.04
C GLN A 393 2.67 -1.00 1.06
N ALA A 394 2.60 -1.28 2.37
CA ALA A 394 2.89 -0.30 3.41
C ALA A 394 4.33 0.24 3.34
N THR A 395 5.30 -0.65 3.08
CA THR A 395 6.71 -0.27 2.86
C THR A 395 6.84 0.67 1.65
N ARG A 396 6.16 0.36 0.53
CA ARG A 396 6.15 1.23 -0.67
C ARG A 396 5.45 2.56 -0.43
N THR A 397 4.34 2.54 0.29
CA THR A 397 3.61 3.76 0.67
C THR A 397 4.49 4.67 1.54
N LEU A 398 5.26 4.13 2.50
CA LEU A 398 6.24 4.88 3.29
C LEU A 398 7.42 5.40 2.45
N TYR A 399 7.87 4.63 1.47
CA TYR A 399 8.85 5.11 0.49
C TYR A 399 8.31 6.35 -0.26
N TRP A 400 7.08 6.34 -0.75
CA TRP A 400 6.52 7.52 -1.40
C TRP A 400 6.30 8.71 -0.46
N PHE A 401 6.01 8.47 0.82
CA PHE A 401 6.02 9.52 1.84
C PHE A 401 7.40 10.17 1.98
N GLY A 402 8.45 9.36 2.15
CA GLY A 402 9.82 9.86 2.31
C GLY A 402 10.38 10.54 1.06
N ARG A 403 9.86 10.25 -0.13
CA ARG A 403 10.21 10.99 -1.36
C ARG A 403 9.69 12.43 -1.37
N VAL A 404 8.76 12.76 -0.47
CA VAL A 404 8.22 14.12 -0.31
C VAL A 404 8.67 14.76 1.01
N ASP A 405 8.76 13.99 2.09
CA ASP A 405 9.23 14.44 3.41
C ASP A 405 10.32 13.50 3.96
N PRO A 406 11.58 13.58 3.45
CA PRO A 406 12.68 12.73 3.89
C PRO A 406 12.96 12.85 5.40
N GLU A 407 12.93 14.07 5.93
CA GLU A 407 13.11 14.36 7.35
C GLU A 407 12.07 13.62 8.21
N GLY A 408 10.80 13.73 7.82
CA GLY A 408 9.69 13.06 8.50
C GLY A 408 9.83 11.54 8.50
N LEU A 409 10.25 10.94 7.37
CA LEU A 409 10.47 9.49 7.30
C LEU A 409 11.68 9.06 8.15
N PHE A 410 12.79 9.79 8.10
CA PHE A 410 14.00 9.46 8.88
C PHE A 410 13.74 9.56 10.37
N SER A 411 13.07 10.61 10.83
CA SER A 411 12.64 10.77 12.22
C SER A 411 11.73 9.61 12.67
N LEU A 412 10.73 9.24 11.85
CA LEU A 412 9.85 8.10 12.13
C LEU A 412 10.61 6.77 12.12
N THR A 413 11.63 6.62 11.26
CA THR A 413 12.47 5.43 11.18
C THR A 413 13.24 5.23 12.47
N ILE A 414 13.93 6.25 12.97
CA ILE A 414 14.66 6.18 14.25
C ILE A 414 13.71 5.84 15.41
N ASP A 415 12.57 6.53 15.49
CA ASP A 415 11.55 6.28 16.52
C ASP A 415 11.01 4.84 16.48
N SER A 416 10.91 4.25 15.28
CA SER A 416 10.44 2.89 15.08
C SER A 416 11.41 1.79 15.56
N LEU A 417 12.70 2.08 15.67
CA LEU A 417 13.72 1.10 16.07
C LEU A 417 13.54 0.62 17.52
N SER A 418 12.84 1.40 18.35
CA SER A 418 12.47 1.01 19.72
C SER A 418 11.24 0.09 19.81
N VAL A 419 10.53 -0.15 18.70
CA VAL A 419 9.36 -1.04 18.67
C VAL A 419 9.82 -2.49 18.83
N ASN A 420 9.21 -3.22 19.75
CA ASN A 420 9.55 -4.62 20.08
C ASN A 420 9.18 -5.66 18.99
N ASP A 421 8.88 -5.24 17.75
CA ASP A 421 8.60 -6.10 16.60
C ASP A 421 9.62 -5.82 15.49
N ALA A 422 10.45 -6.81 15.17
CA ALA A 422 11.54 -6.63 14.21
C ALA A 422 11.04 -6.25 12.81
N TYR A 423 9.82 -6.67 12.40
CA TYR A 423 9.26 -6.29 11.10
C TYR A 423 9.06 -4.78 10.95
N VAL A 424 8.75 -4.08 12.05
CA VAL A 424 8.52 -2.63 12.01
C VAL A 424 9.83 -1.89 11.74
N GLY A 425 10.85 -2.11 12.58
CA GLY A 425 12.15 -1.47 12.42
C GLY A 425 12.85 -1.87 11.11
N GLU A 426 12.79 -3.14 10.72
CA GLU A 426 13.33 -3.65 9.46
C GLU A 426 12.73 -2.92 8.25
N ARG A 427 11.39 -2.84 8.15
CA ARG A 427 10.74 -2.26 6.98
C ARG A 427 10.80 -0.73 6.95
N MET A 428 10.88 -0.07 8.11
CA MET A 428 11.19 1.35 8.17
C MET A 428 12.60 1.64 7.66
N LEU A 429 13.61 0.85 8.07
CA LEU A 429 14.97 0.94 7.53
C LEU A 429 15.02 0.62 6.03
N ALA A 430 14.23 -0.35 5.55
CA ALA A 430 14.11 -0.63 4.12
C ALA A 430 13.59 0.61 3.35
N ALA A 431 12.48 1.21 3.81
CA ALA A 431 11.93 2.40 3.19
C ALA A 431 12.92 3.58 3.22
N ALA A 432 13.57 3.82 4.36
CA ALA A 432 14.59 4.85 4.50
C ALA A 432 15.79 4.62 3.59
N TYR A 433 16.27 3.37 3.47
CA TYR A 433 17.35 3.02 2.55
C TYR A 433 16.94 3.28 1.09
N GLY A 434 15.70 2.94 0.72
CA GLY A 434 15.11 3.27 -0.57
C GLY A 434 15.14 4.77 -0.88
N ILE A 435 14.83 5.63 0.10
CA ILE A 435 15.00 7.08 -0.05
C ILE A 435 16.45 7.42 -0.30
N VAL A 436 17.36 6.95 0.56
CA VAL A 436 18.79 7.26 0.49
C VAL A 436 19.35 6.95 -0.90
N ILE A 437 19.15 5.73 -1.40
CA ILE A 437 19.68 5.31 -2.72
C ILE A 437 19.03 6.00 -3.91
N SER A 438 17.91 6.71 -3.71
CA SER A 438 17.27 7.52 -4.75
C SER A 438 17.93 8.90 -4.99
N HIS A 439 18.89 9.30 -4.12
CA HIS A 439 19.56 10.62 -4.16
C HIS A 439 21.04 10.55 -4.59
N GLN A 440 21.39 9.77 -5.62
CA GLN A 440 22.79 9.64 -6.09
C GLN A 440 23.40 10.92 -6.68
N HIS A 441 22.57 11.89 -7.05
CA HIS A 441 23.01 13.21 -7.52
C HIS A 441 23.16 14.19 -6.36
N ALA A 442 24.01 15.21 -6.54
CA ALA A 442 24.26 16.19 -5.49
C ALA A 442 22.99 16.94 -5.07
N ASP A 443 22.64 16.83 -3.79
CA ASP A 443 21.48 17.47 -3.19
C ASP A 443 21.85 17.97 -1.77
N ALA A 444 22.04 19.28 -1.65
CA ALA A 444 22.51 19.89 -0.41
C ALA A 444 21.46 19.86 0.70
N GLU A 445 20.17 19.93 0.35
CA GLU A 445 19.07 19.86 1.30
C GLU A 445 18.96 18.43 1.84
N PHE A 446 18.98 17.43 0.95
CA PHE A 446 19.02 16.03 1.35
C PHE A 446 20.24 15.70 2.21
N ALA A 447 21.42 16.23 1.87
CA ALA A 447 22.65 16.02 2.64
C ALA A 447 22.51 16.43 4.11
N ALA A 448 21.79 17.53 4.40
CA ALA A 448 21.54 17.98 5.76
C ALA A 448 20.65 17.00 6.54
N HIS A 449 19.58 16.50 5.91
CA HIS A 449 18.70 15.49 6.50
C HIS A 449 19.42 14.16 6.72
N LEU A 450 20.22 13.72 5.75
CA LEU A 450 21.01 12.49 5.82
C LEU A 450 22.04 12.54 6.95
N LYS A 451 22.72 13.68 7.13
CA LYS A 451 23.69 13.85 8.22
C LYS A 451 23.05 13.62 9.60
N LEU A 452 21.94 14.29 9.88
CA LEU A 452 21.22 14.12 11.14
C LEU A 452 20.73 12.68 11.33
N PHE A 453 20.26 12.04 10.25
CA PHE A 453 19.82 10.65 10.29
C PHE A 453 20.97 9.69 10.60
N LEU A 454 22.16 9.88 10.01
CA LEU A 454 23.36 9.07 10.30
C LEU A 454 23.82 9.21 11.75
N GLU A 455 23.84 10.42 12.31
CA GLU A 455 24.16 10.67 13.72
C GLU A 455 23.16 9.96 14.66
N GLN A 456 21.88 9.94 14.29
CA GLN A 456 20.85 9.21 15.04
C GLN A 456 20.97 7.69 14.89
N LEU A 457 21.29 7.17 13.70
CA LEU A 457 21.54 5.74 13.49
C LEU A 457 22.74 5.25 14.31
N GLU A 458 23.82 6.03 14.35
CA GLU A 458 25.00 5.74 15.16
C GLU A 458 24.61 5.57 16.62
N SER A 459 23.98 6.59 17.22
CA SER A 459 23.58 6.55 18.63
C SER A 459 22.52 5.49 18.95
N THR A 460 21.74 5.05 17.95
CA THR A 460 20.67 4.07 18.14
C THR A 460 21.14 2.62 18.00
N LEU A 461 22.09 2.34 17.11
CA LEU A 461 22.44 0.97 16.68
C LEU A 461 23.92 0.60 16.84
N VAL A 462 24.82 1.56 17.00
CA VAL A 462 26.27 1.34 16.92
C VAL A 462 26.93 1.56 18.29
N GLY A 463 27.89 0.70 18.61
CA GLY A 463 28.67 0.81 19.84
C GLY A 463 27.96 0.37 21.13
N PRO A 464 28.69 0.25 22.25
CA PRO A 464 28.18 -0.38 23.48
C PRO A 464 27.04 0.39 24.17
N SER A 465 26.84 1.66 23.83
CA SER A 465 25.82 2.54 24.42
C SER A 465 24.59 2.74 23.53
N ALA A 466 24.42 1.91 22.50
CA ALA A 466 23.30 1.99 21.57
C ALA A 466 21.94 1.87 22.29
N SER A 467 20.98 2.72 21.92
CA SER A 467 19.66 2.76 22.56
C SER A 467 18.70 1.66 22.11
N ALA A 468 18.87 1.10 20.91
CA ALA A 468 18.04 0.03 20.36
C ALA A 468 18.88 -1.02 19.59
N PRO A 469 19.79 -1.74 20.27
CA PRO A 469 20.66 -2.72 19.62
C PRO A 469 19.86 -3.84 18.94
N THR A 470 20.35 -4.36 17.81
CA THR A 470 19.66 -5.42 17.06
C THR A 470 20.64 -6.42 16.47
N HIS A 471 20.27 -7.71 16.46
CA HIS A 471 20.93 -8.77 15.66
C HIS A 471 20.19 -9.04 14.34
N HIS A 472 19.15 -8.28 13.99
CA HIS A 472 18.35 -8.57 12.82
C HIS A 472 19.11 -8.27 11.51
N TYR A 473 19.45 -9.33 10.76
CA TYR A 473 20.34 -9.24 9.58
C TYR A 473 19.89 -8.19 8.55
N LEU A 474 18.61 -8.19 8.15
CA LEU A 474 18.11 -7.24 7.15
C LEU A 474 18.18 -5.78 7.61
N ALA A 475 17.91 -5.52 8.89
CA ALA A 475 18.03 -4.17 9.45
C ALA A 475 19.48 -3.67 9.33
N ARG A 476 20.44 -4.53 9.69
CA ARG A 476 21.88 -4.25 9.57
C ARG A 476 22.36 -4.14 8.13
N LEU A 477 21.76 -4.91 7.21
CA LEU A 477 22.02 -4.81 5.77
C LEU A 477 21.65 -3.41 5.26
N TYR A 478 20.44 -2.94 5.56
CA TYR A 478 19.98 -1.61 5.14
C TYR A 478 20.83 -0.48 5.74
N VAL A 479 21.19 -0.57 7.02
CA VAL A 479 22.05 0.45 7.65
C VAL A 479 23.44 0.49 7.02
N ARG A 480 24.04 -0.66 6.71
CA ARG A 480 25.32 -0.69 5.99
C ARG A 480 25.21 -0.13 4.58
N GLY A 481 24.12 -0.41 3.88
CA GLY A 481 23.83 0.21 2.59
C GLY A 481 23.73 1.74 2.69
N ILE A 482 23.04 2.26 3.72
CA ILE A 482 22.94 3.70 3.98
C ILE A 482 24.33 4.33 4.22
N VAL A 483 25.16 3.69 5.04
CA VAL A 483 26.53 4.18 5.32
C VAL A 483 27.41 4.11 4.07
N ALA A 484 27.43 3.00 3.34
CA ALA A 484 28.19 2.84 2.11
C ALA A 484 27.76 3.85 1.02
N PHE A 485 26.46 4.15 0.94
CA PHE A 485 25.95 5.20 0.07
C PHE A 485 26.48 6.58 0.47
N ALA A 486 26.44 6.90 1.77
CA ALA A 486 26.95 8.16 2.27
C ALA A 486 28.47 8.28 2.04
N GLU A 487 29.25 7.22 2.21
CA GLU A 487 30.69 7.19 1.88
C GLU A 487 30.95 7.55 0.42
N LYS A 488 30.15 7.02 -0.51
CA LYS A 488 30.31 7.24 -1.95
C LYS A 488 29.87 8.64 -2.41
N PHE A 489 28.71 9.12 -1.95
CA PHE A 489 28.07 10.32 -2.52
C PHE A 489 28.01 11.52 -1.57
N TYR A 490 28.09 11.31 -0.26
CA TYR A 490 27.87 12.33 0.78
C TYR A 490 28.90 12.22 1.91
N ALA A 491 30.19 12.01 1.59
CA ALA A 491 31.22 11.73 2.58
C ALA A 491 31.31 12.78 3.71
N SER A 492 30.93 14.04 3.43
CA SER A 492 30.88 15.12 4.43
C SER A 492 29.72 15.02 5.43
N ALA A 493 28.74 14.16 5.17
CA ALA A 493 27.61 13.89 6.07
C ALA A 493 27.93 12.80 7.11
N LEU A 494 29.00 12.02 6.92
CA LEU A 494 29.40 10.97 7.86
C LEU A 494 29.98 11.55 9.15
N SER A 495 29.64 10.92 10.27
CA SER A 495 30.31 11.13 11.55
C SER A 495 31.66 10.40 11.57
N GLY A 496 32.56 10.83 12.47
CA GLY A 496 33.88 10.21 12.62
C GLY A 496 33.81 8.70 12.89
N SER A 497 32.90 8.26 13.78
CA SER A 497 32.79 6.84 14.15
C SER A 497 32.29 5.95 13.01
N LEU A 498 31.35 6.44 12.19
CA LEU A 498 30.84 5.69 11.04
C LEU A 498 31.81 5.69 9.84
N SER A 499 32.74 6.64 9.80
CA SER A 499 33.80 6.71 8.77
C SER A 499 35.01 5.79 9.04
N GLU A 500 35.08 5.19 10.23
CA GLU A 500 36.12 4.24 10.63
C GLU A 500 35.58 2.80 10.69
N THR A 501 36.32 1.87 11.29
CA THR A 501 35.80 0.51 11.54
C THR A 501 34.79 0.55 12.69
N TRP A 502 33.52 0.32 12.39
CA TRP A 502 32.43 0.27 13.36
C TRP A 502 31.76 -1.10 13.43
N SER A 503 31.02 -1.34 14.51
CA SER A 503 30.25 -2.57 14.71
C SER A 503 28.91 -2.29 15.37
N PHE A 504 27.90 -3.06 14.98
CA PHE A 504 26.57 -2.97 15.59
C PHE A 504 26.63 -3.41 17.06
N ALA A 505 25.80 -2.77 17.87
CA ALA A 505 25.55 -3.18 19.23
C ALA A 505 24.73 -4.48 19.27
N GLY A 506 25.10 -5.39 20.17
CA GLY A 506 24.37 -6.64 20.40
C GLY A 506 23.29 -6.49 21.48
N PRO A 507 22.02 -6.84 21.22
CA PRO A 507 21.00 -6.89 22.26
C PRO A 507 21.26 -8.02 23.26
N ALA A 508 20.48 -8.05 24.35
CA ALA A 508 20.50 -9.16 25.29
C ALA A 508 20.29 -10.50 24.57
N PRO A 509 21.06 -11.56 24.92
CA PRO A 509 20.95 -12.83 24.24
C PRO A 509 19.62 -13.52 24.56
N VAL A 510 18.96 -14.00 23.51
CA VAL A 510 17.78 -14.86 23.62
C VAL A 510 18.21 -16.23 24.13
N GLN A 511 17.52 -16.74 25.16
CA GLN A 511 17.79 -18.07 25.68
C GLN A 511 17.36 -19.14 24.66
N PRO A 512 18.29 -19.95 24.11
CA PRO A 512 17.93 -21.02 23.18
C PRO A 512 17.15 -22.13 23.89
N LEU A 513 16.22 -22.76 23.18
CA LEU A 513 15.45 -23.91 23.64
C LEU A 513 15.84 -25.17 22.86
N ALA A 514 16.75 -25.95 23.44
CA ALA A 514 17.21 -27.21 22.89
C ALA A 514 16.11 -28.28 22.94
N SER A 515 16.30 -29.38 22.21
CA SER A 515 15.36 -30.49 22.25
C SER A 515 15.28 -31.07 23.66
N GLY A 516 14.06 -31.21 24.21
CA GLY A 516 13.81 -31.67 25.58
C GLY A 516 13.68 -30.56 26.62
N ASP A 517 14.02 -29.31 26.28
CA ASP A 517 13.79 -28.18 27.19
C ASP A 517 12.29 -27.88 27.34
N ALA A 518 11.91 -27.32 28.49
CA ALA A 518 10.54 -26.90 28.75
C ALA A 518 10.08 -25.86 27.70
N GLY A 519 8.97 -26.15 27.01
CA GLY A 519 8.42 -25.28 25.96
C GLY A 519 9.06 -25.45 24.57
N ALA A 520 10.14 -26.23 24.42
CA ALA A 520 10.79 -26.45 23.13
C ALA A 520 9.88 -27.15 22.12
N ASP A 521 9.10 -28.14 22.57
CA ASP A 521 8.14 -28.85 21.73
C ASP A 521 6.98 -27.96 21.31
N GLU A 522 6.51 -27.10 22.20
CA GLU A 522 5.46 -26.12 21.91
C GLU A 522 5.94 -25.13 20.84
N ALA A 523 7.05 -24.42 21.09
CA ALA A 523 7.62 -23.49 20.12
C ALA A 523 8.00 -24.19 18.81
N GLY A 524 8.44 -25.45 18.88
CA GLY A 524 8.78 -26.28 17.72
C GLY A 524 7.60 -26.56 16.77
N ARG A 525 6.35 -26.44 17.21
CA ARG A 525 5.15 -26.59 16.36
C ARG A 525 5.05 -25.50 15.30
N THR A 526 5.63 -24.32 15.53
CA THR A 526 5.61 -23.23 14.56
C THR A 526 6.52 -23.53 13.36
N LEU A 527 7.59 -24.28 13.61
CA LEU A 527 8.67 -24.61 12.66
C LEU A 527 8.37 -25.92 11.92
N HIS A 528 7.64 -25.80 10.82
CA HIS A 528 7.33 -26.93 9.93
C HIS A 528 8.60 -27.50 9.29
N MET A 529 8.50 -28.71 8.73
CA MET A 529 9.64 -29.46 8.17
C MET A 529 10.45 -28.62 7.17
N ASP A 530 9.79 -28.00 6.19
CA ASP A 530 10.48 -27.21 5.15
C ASP A 530 11.20 -25.99 5.72
N PHE A 531 10.60 -25.33 6.73
CA PHE A 531 11.24 -24.20 7.39
C PHE A 531 12.51 -24.64 8.13
N LYS A 532 12.44 -25.75 8.88
CA LYS A 532 13.62 -26.30 9.55
C LYS A 532 14.66 -26.75 8.55
N ASN A 533 14.26 -27.45 7.50
CA ASN A 533 15.19 -28.08 6.59
C ASN A 533 15.82 -27.11 5.58
N TYR A 534 15.01 -26.38 4.82
CA TYR A 534 15.48 -25.54 3.73
C TYR A 534 15.75 -24.11 4.19
N THR A 535 14.87 -23.54 5.03
CA THR A 535 15.01 -22.14 5.45
C THR A 535 16.13 -21.96 6.47
N LEU A 536 16.17 -22.76 7.54
CA LEU A 536 17.29 -22.67 8.51
C LEU A 536 18.56 -23.35 7.97
N GLY A 537 18.41 -24.41 7.19
CA GLY A 537 19.56 -25.15 6.63
C GLY A 537 20.44 -24.30 5.73
N ARG A 538 19.88 -23.37 4.95
CA ARG A 538 20.65 -22.49 4.04
C ARG A 538 21.57 -21.49 4.74
N LEU A 539 21.53 -21.38 6.07
CA LEU A 539 22.50 -20.60 6.84
C LEU A 539 23.89 -21.25 6.89
N PHE A 540 24.00 -22.52 6.47
CA PHE A 540 25.20 -23.34 6.60
C PHE A 540 25.56 -23.95 5.24
N GLU A 541 26.71 -23.58 4.68
CA GLU A 541 27.21 -24.12 3.40
C GLU A 541 27.68 -25.58 3.51
N ASP A 542 28.14 -25.99 4.70
CA ASP A 542 28.67 -27.31 5.01
C ASP A 542 27.58 -28.34 5.37
N ARG A 543 26.30 -27.95 5.36
CA ARG A 543 25.18 -28.77 5.77
C ARG A 543 24.37 -29.25 4.56
N SER A 544 24.24 -30.57 4.41
CA SER A 544 23.39 -31.17 3.38
C SER A 544 21.89 -31.08 3.71
N ASN A 545 21.02 -31.07 2.68
CA ASN A 545 19.58 -31.13 2.92
C ASN A 545 19.20 -32.39 3.73
N TYR A 546 18.33 -32.22 4.72
CA TYR A 546 17.86 -33.23 5.67
C TYR A 546 18.88 -33.73 6.71
N ASP A 547 20.10 -33.17 6.75
CA ASP A 547 21.00 -33.37 7.88
C ASP A 547 20.49 -32.58 9.10
N MET A 548 19.78 -33.25 9.99
CA MET A 548 19.21 -32.67 11.21
C MET A 548 20.13 -32.83 12.44
N ASP A 549 21.28 -33.49 12.26
CA ASP A 549 22.28 -33.74 13.30
C ASP A 549 23.44 -32.74 13.24
N HIS A 550 23.50 -31.91 12.19
CA HIS A 550 24.45 -30.80 12.07
C HIS A 550 24.38 -29.84 13.28
N ALA A 551 25.47 -29.71 14.03
CA ALA A 551 25.51 -28.97 15.30
C ALA A 551 25.12 -27.49 15.15
N GLY A 552 25.61 -26.81 14.11
CA GLY A 552 25.24 -25.42 13.83
C GLY A 552 23.75 -25.26 13.52
N HIS A 553 23.17 -26.24 12.82
CA HIS A 553 21.75 -26.25 12.47
C HIS A 553 20.89 -26.47 13.71
N GLN A 554 21.24 -27.42 14.58
CA GLN A 554 20.54 -27.65 15.85
C GLN A 554 20.57 -26.40 16.74
N ALA A 555 21.70 -25.69 16.79
CA ALA A 555 21.81 -24.42 17.51
C ALA A 555 20.89 -23.34 16.92
N ALA A 556 20.78 -23.24 15.59
CA ALA A 556 19.85 -22.34 14.93
C ALA A 556 18.39 -22.68 15.26
N VAL A 557 18.01 -23.97 15.21
CA VAL A 557 16.66 -24.43 15.58
C VAL A 557 16.36 -24.06 17.04
N ALA A 558 17.30 -24.31 17.95
CA ALA A 558 17.13 -24.01 19.37
C ALA A 558 16.98 -22.51 19.62
N HIS A 559 17.77 -21.67 18.95
CA HIS A 559 17.65 -20.22 19.03
C HIS A 559 16.30 -19.73 18.52
N VAL A 560 15.84 -20.19 17.35
CA VAL A 560 14.56 -19.77 16.76
C VAL A 560 13.39 -20.18 17.66
N ARG A 561 13.45 -21.35 18.31
CA ARG A 561 12.46 -21.75 19.32
C ARG A 561 12.46 -20.80 20.52
N GLY A 562 13.64 -20.40 20.99
CA GLY A 562 13.80 -19.39 22.03
C GLY A 562 13.12 -18.07 21.66
N VAL A 563 13.37 -17.56 20.45
CA VAL A 563 12.75 -16.34 19.93
C VAL A 563 11.22 -16.48 19.86
N VAL A 564 10.70 -17.58 19.32
CA VAL A 564 9.25 -17.85 19.27
C VAL A 564 8.62 -17.81 20.67
N SER A 565 9.31 -18.38 21.66
CA SER A 565 8.86 -18.37 23.06
C SER A 565 8.89 -16.97 23.67
N GLU A 566 9.97 -16.22 23.45
CA GLU A 566 10.16 -14.85 23.97
C GLU A 566 9.17 -13.85 23.38
N LEU A 567 8.87 -13.95 22.08
CA LEU A 567 7.86 -13.14 21.41
C LEU A 567 6.42 -13.48 21.86
N GLY A 568 6.24 -14.56 22.63
CA GLY A 568 4.98 -14.87 23.31
C GLY A 568 4.03 -15.82 22.56
N TRP A 569 4.49 -16.52 21.51
CA TRP A 569 3.64 -17.51 20.86
C TRP A 569 3.37 -18.68 21.80
N ARG A 570 2.09 -19.00 22.01
CA ARG A 570 1.64 -20.13 22.84
C ARG A 570 0.54 -20.89 22.11
N THR A 571 0.50 -22.21 22.27
CA THR A 571 -0.52 -23.08 21.64
C THR A 571 -1.93 -22.62 22.02
N ALA A 572 -2.13 -22.28 23.29
CA ALA A 572 -3.43 -21.87 23.83
C ALA A 572 -4.01 -20.61 23.13
N SER A 573 -3.14 -19.70 22.67
CA SER A 573 -3.56 -18.42 22.09
C SER A 573 -3.58 -18.44 20.56
N PHE A 574 -2.62 -19.13 19.91
CA PHE A 574 -2.41 -19.01 18.47
C PHE A 574 -2.76 -20.25 17.65
N ASP A 575 -2.79 -21.46 18.21
CA ASP A 575 -2.88 -22.69 17.41
C ASP A 575 -4.16 -22.76 16.56
N ALA A 576 -5.31 -22.37 17.14
CA ALA A 576 -6.57 -22.31 16.40
C ALA A 576 -6.55 -21.24 15.29
N LEU A 577 -5.86 -20.12 15.51
CA LEU A 577 -5.75 -19.03 14.55
C LEU A 577 -4.82 -19.43 13.38
N ASP A 578 -3.65 -19.96 13.69
CA ASP A 578 -2.67 -20.44 12.72
C ASP A 578 -3.23 -21.58 11.85
N ARG A 579 -4.01 -22.49 12.44
CA ARG A 579 -4.67 -23.57 11.69
C ARG A 579 -5.71 -23.03 10.70
N ARG A 580 -6.54 -22.10 11.14
CA ARG A 580 -7.52 -21.43 10.26
C ARG A 580 -6.84 -20.70 9.11
N ILE A 581 -5.76 -19.97 9.37
CA ILE A 581 -4.97 -19.29 8.33
C ILE A 581 -4.41 -20.31 7.32
N ALA A 582 -3.88 -21.44 7.80
CA ALA A 582 -3.36 -22.51 6.95
C ALA A 582 -4.47 -23.16 6.08
N GLU A 583 -5.65 -23.39 6.66
CA GLU A 583 -6.81 -23.93 5.94
C GLU A 583 -7.32 -22.96 4.87
N ASP A 584 -7.42 -21.67 5.18
CA ASP A 584 -7.91 -20.64 4.25
C ASP A 584 -6.97 -20.49 3.05
N ALA A 585 -5.66 -20.63 3.26
CA ALA A 585 -4.66 -20.66 2.20
C ALA A 585 -4.83 -21.86 1.24
N TYR A 586 -5.38 -22.99 1.72
CA TYR A 586 -5.67 -24.15 0.88
C TYR A 586 -6.98 -24.01 0.08
N ARG A 587 -7.98 -23.34 0.66
CA ARG A 587 -9.31 -23.15 0.04
C ARG A 587 -9.29 -22.17 -1.13
N HIS A 588 -8.51 -21.10 -1.04
CA HIS A 588 -8.33 -20.13 -2.12
C HIS A 588 -7.24 -20.64 -3.06
N GLY A 589 -7.55 -21.69 -3.83
CA GLY A 589 -6.59 -22.42 -4.67
C GLY A 589 -5.68 -21.47 -5.47
N ARG A 590 -4.37 -21.77 -5.50
CA ARG A 590 -3.24 -21.01 -6.11
C ARG A 590 -3.65 -19.79 -6.95
N GLY A 591 -4.20 -18.76 -6.30
CA GLY A 591 -4.44 -17.47 -6.92
C GLY A 591 -3.12 -16.75 -7.10
N ASN A 592 -3.11 -15.66 -7.87
CA ASN A 592 -1.92 -14.88 -8.17
C ASN A 592 -1.42 -14.01 -6.99
N ARG A 593 -1.80 -14.34 -5.74
CA ARG A 593 -1.48 -13.58 -4.53
C ARG A 593 -0.85 -14.49 -3.47
N SER A 594 0.19 -13.99 -2.81
CA SER A 594 0.89 -14.72 -1.75
C SER A 594 -0.05 -15.07 -0.59
N PRO A 595 -0.03 -16.32 -0.11
CA PRO A 595 -0.85 -16.72 1.04
C PRO A 595 -0.51 -15.90 2.30
N VAL A 596 -1.52 -15.64 3.12
CA VAL A 596 -1.34 -15.03 4.44
C VAL A 596 -0.47 -15.93 5.31
N GLU A 597 0.54 -15.35 5.98
CA GLU A 597 1.43 -16.12 6.84
C GLU A 597 0.80 -16.40 8.20
N ARG A 598 1.09 -17.59 8.75
CA ARG A 598 0.81 -17.93 10.15
C ARG A 598 1.65 -17.06 11.09
N TYR A 599 1.15 -16.74 12.28
CA TYR A 599 1.89 -15.97 13.28
C TYR A 599 3.14 -16.73 13.74
N GLY A 600 3.05 -18.06 13.91
CA GLY A 600 4.22 -18.88 14.21
C GLY A 600 5.31 -18.78 13.13
N LYS A 601 4.94 -18.62 11.85
CA LYS A 601 5.90 -18.42 10.75
C LYS A 601 6.55 -17.04 10.81
N LYS A 602 5.78 -15.98 11.12
CA LYS A 602 6.32 -14.63 11.39
C LYS A 602 7.42 -14.69 12.46
N TYR A 603 7.18 -15.37 13.58
CA TYR A 603 8.17 -15.43 14.67
C TYR A 603 9.38 -16.26 14.29
N GLY A 604 9.16 -17.33 13.51
CA GLY A 604 10.24 -18.11 12.90
C GLY A 604 11.14 -17.26 12.01
N TRP A 605 10.59 -16.37 11.18
CA TRP A 605 11.35 -15.44 10.32
C TRP A 605 12.17 -14.43 11.14
N ILE A 606 11.58 -13.85 12.18
CA ILE A 606 12.30 -12.95 13.11
C ILE A 606 13.49 -13.71 13.74
N GLY A 607 13.28 -14.94 14.20
CA GLY A 607 14.35 -15.78 14.74
C GLY A 607 15.42 -16.14 13.72
N PHE A 608 15.03 -16.42 12.47
CA PHE A 608 15.96 -16.72 11.37
C PHE A 608 16.89 -15.54 11.10
N PHE A 609 16.35 -14.32 10.94
CA PHE A 609 17.15 -13.13 10.66
C PHE A 609 17.97 -12.65 11.87
N THR A 610 17.50 -12.92 13.09
CA THR A 610 18.28 -12.70 14.32
C THR A 610 19.50 -13.63 14.37
N TYR A 611 19.31 -14.92 14.06
CA TYR A 611 20.42 -15.87 14.04
C TYR A 611 21.39 -15.63 12.88
N ALA A 612 20.89 -15.19 11.73
CA ALA A 612 21.72 -14.76 10.61
C ALA A 612 22.69 -13.63 11.01
N GLY A 613 22.23 -12.61 11.73
CA GLY A 613 23.11 -11.56 12.23
C GLY A 613 24.10 -12.04 13.30
N LEU A 614 23.72 -13.02 14.13
CA LEU A 614 24.65 -13.65 15.08
C LEU A 614 25.77 -14.42 14.37
N LEU A 615 25.47 -15.13 13.29
CA LEU A 615 26.48 -15.82 12.48
C LEU A 615 27.42 -14.82 11.81
N GLU A 616 26.87 -13.70 11.35
CA GLU A 616 27.65 -12.62 10.75
C GLU A 616 28.63 -11.98 11.74
N ASP A 617 28.18 -11.64 12.96
CA ASP A 617 29.05 -11.07 14.00
C ASP A 617 30.21 -12.01 14.37
N ARG A 618 30.00 -13.32 14.24
CA ARG A 618 31.03 -14.35 14.51
C ARG A 618 31.93 -14.64 13.31
N GLY A 619 31.68 -14.02 12.16
CA GLY A 619 32.41 -14.32 10.92
C GLY A 619 32.12 -15.71 10.35
N HIS A 620 31.00 -16.32 10.71
CA HIS A 620 30.58 -17.66 10.25
C HIS A 620 29.48 -17.61 9.19
N PHE A 621 29.13 -16.43 8.70
CA PHE A 621 28.15 -16.29 7.64
C PHE A 621 28.76 -16.62 6.27
N PRO A 622 28.06 -17.34 5.38
CA PRO A 622 28.59 -17.69 4.08
C PRO A 622 28.91 -16.44 3.26
N ARG A 623 30.21 -16.21 3.02
CA ARG A 623 30.72 -15.05 2.27
C ARG A 623 31.36 -15.42 0.93
N THR A 624 31.62 -16.71 0.68
CA THR A 624 32.61 -17.13 -0.32
C THR A 624 32.03 -17.80 -1.57
N SER A 625 30.78 -18.30 -1.56
CA SER A 625 30.26 -19.05 -2.71
C SER A 625 28.93 -18.55 -3.28
N ARG A 626 28.05 -17.91 -2.47
CA ARG A 626 26.74 -17.40 -2.93
C ARG A 626 26.32 -16.15 -2.14
N PRO A 627 25.82 -15.08 -2.80
CA PRO A 627 25.20 -13.97 -2.10
C PRO A 627 23.99 -14.45 -1.29
N PHE A 628 23.76 -13.85 -0.12
CA PHE A 628 22.68 -14.27 0.76
C PHE A 628 21.31 -13.99 0.14
N SER A 629 20.61 -15.06 -0.24
CA SER A 629 19.37 -14.98 -1.02
C SER A 629 18.12 -14.60 -0.23
N ALA A 630 18.22 -14.44 1.10
CA ALA A 630 17.07 -14.09 1.93
C ALA A 630 16.85 -12.58 1.99
N VAL A 631 16.62 -11.96 0.84
CA VAL A 631 16.09 -10.59 0.74
C VAL A 631 14.57 -10.64 0.62
N ASP A 632 13.87 -9.69 1.23
CA ASP A 632 12.40 -9.68 1.26
C ASP A 632 11.82 -8.78 0.15
N ILE A 633 12.29 -7.53 0.04
CA ILE A 633 11.77 -6.52 -0.89
C ILE A 633 12.91 -5.68 -1.46
N ASP A 634 12.83 -5.28 -2.73
CA ASP A 634 13.73 -4.26 -3.29
C ASP A 634 13.22 -2.88 -2.87
N PRO A 635 13.93 -2.16 -1.97
CA PRO A 635 13.48 -0.89 -1.40
C PRO A 635 13.55 0.28 -2.39
N SER A 636 14.19 0.11 -3.55
CA SER A 636 14.23 1.14 -4.59
C SER A 636 12.96 1.18 -5.45
N PHE A 637 12.10 0.15 -5.34
CA PHE A 637 10.84 0.03 -6.09
C PHE A 637 10.98 0.39 -7.58
N PRO A 638 11.85 -0.28 -8.34
CA PRO A 638 12.08 0.05 -9.75
C PRO A 638 10.79 -0.10 -10.54
N GLU A 639 10.61 0.76 -11.55
CA GLU A 639 9.50 0.67 -12.49
C GLU A 639 9.92 -0.10 -13.74
N LYS A 640 8.92 -0.69 -14.41
CA LYS A 640 9.17 -1.37 -15.68
C LYS A 640 9.68 -0.33 -16.70
N PRO A 641 10.78 -0.61 -17.43
CA PRO A 641 11.24 0.27 -18.49
C PRO A 641 10.13 0.58 -19.51
N PRO A 642 10.13 1.77 -20.14
CA PRO A 642 9.12 2.13 -21.14
C PRO A 642 9.35 1.40 -22.47
N THR A 643 8.38 1.48 -23.38
CA THR A 643 8.52 1.09 -24.79
C THR A 643 8.75 2.33 -25.66
N ASP A 644 9.43 2.18 -26.80
CA ASP A 644 9.65 3.27 -27.78
C ASP A 644 9.36 2.82 -29.22
N GLY A 645 9.04 3.78 -30.11
CA GLY A 645 8.86 3.52 -31.54
C GLY A 645 7.43 3.23 -31.97
N ARG A 646 7.26 2.62 -33.15
CA ARG A 646 5.93 2.31 -33.71
C ARG A 646 5.25 1.17 -32.94
N ASP A 647 3.93 1.16 -32.85
CA ASP A 647 3.19 0.06 -32.17
C ASP A 647 3.10 -1.23 -33.01
N SER A 648 3.53 -1.19 -34.28
CA SER A 648 3.37 -2.30 -35.24
C SER A 648 4.65 -3.12 -35.40
N VAL A 649 4.55 -4.43 -35.20
CA VAL A 649 5.62 -5.39 -35.51
C VAL A 649 6.00 -5.29 -37.00
N PRO A 650 7.30 -5.28 -37.35
CA PRO A 650 7.73 -5.33 -38.75
C PRO A 650 7.22 -6.59 -39.48
N GLU A 651 6.55 -6.42 -40.62
CA GLU A 651 5.94 -7.54 -41.36
C GLU A 651 6.92 -8.69 -41.67
N ALA A 652 8.19 -8.37 -41.93
CA ALA A 652 9.23 -9.36 -42.23
C ALA A 652 9.47 -10.39 -41.09
N TRP A 653 9.15 -10.05 -39.84
CA TRP A 653 9.40 -10.92 -38.69
C TRP A 653 8.41 -12.08 -38.61
N LEU A 654 7.12 -11.80 -38.80
CA LEU A 654 6.05 -12.79 -38.70
C LEU A 654 5.58 -13.28 -40.08
N SER A 655 5.88 -12.53 -41.14
CA SER A 655 5.52 -12.81 -42.54
C SER A 655 4.07 -13.30 -42.68
N PRO A 656 3.07 -12.47 -42.31
CA PRO A 656 1.67 -12.89 -42.23
C PRO A 656 1.11 -13.38 -43.58
N THR A 657 1.73 -12.98 -44.69
CA THR A 657 1.37 -13.38 -46.07
C THR A 657 1.87 -14.77 -46.46
N VAL A 658 2.79 -15.38 -45.69
CA VAL A 658 3.27 -16.74 -45.92
C VAL A 658 2.26 -17.71 -45.31
N GLU A 659 1.52 -18.47 -46.12
CA GLU A 659 0.47 -19.38 -45.62
C GLU A 659 1.04 -20.57 -44.85
N SER A 660 2.16 -21.15 -45.31
CA SER A 660 2.75 -22.36 -44.73
C SER A 660 3.67 -22.07 -43.55
N HIS A 661 3.40 -22.69 -42.41
CA HIS A 661 4.29 -22.66 -41.24
C HIS A 661 5.67 -23.25 -41.55
N GLU A 662 5.72 -24.31 -42.36
CA GLU A 662 6.99 -24.92 -42.76
C GLU A 662 7.83 -23.97 -43.61
N ASP A 663 7.22 -23.29 -44.57
CA ASP A 663 7.94 -22.33 -45.40
C ASP A 663 8.39 -21.10 -44.61
N TRP A 664 7.57 -20.61 -43.68
CA TRP A 664 7.98 -19.50 -42.82
C TRP A 664 9.17 -19.87 -41.93
N VAL A 665 9.14 -21.05 -41.29
CA VAL A 665 10.23 -21.53 -40.44
C VAL A 665 11.50 -21.78 -41.25
N ARG A 666 11.43 -22.48 -42.38
CA ARG A 666 12.62 -22.88 -43.15
C ARG A 666 13.16 -21.81 -44.08
N LYS A 667 12.30 -20.96 -44.66
CA LYS A 667 12.63 -20.06 -45.79
C LYS A 667 12.35 -18.59 -45.54
N GLY A 668 11.65 -18.24 -44.46
CA GLY A 668 11.40 -16.85 -44.11
C GLY A 668 12.69 -16.04 -43.99
N THR A 669 12.64 -14.75 -44.33
CA THR A 669 13.77 -13.83 -44.17
C THR A 669 13.45 -12.85 -43.06
N THR A 670 13.98 -13.10 -41.86
CA THR A 670 13.96 -12.12 -40.77
C THR A 670 15.22 -11.27 -40.87
N SER A 671 15.05 -9.95 -40.87
CA SER A 671 16.16 -9.00 -40.79
C SER A 671 15.97 -8.07 -39.59
N LEU A 672 17.07 -7.76 -38.91
CA LEU A 672 17.08 -6.74 -37.86
C LEU A 672 17.29 -5.37 -38.53
N PRO A 673 16.33 -4.45 -38.47
CA PRO A 673 16.51 -3.11 -39.01
C PRO A 673 17.66 -2.38 -38.28
N ILE A 674 18.49 -1.65 -39.03
CA ILE A 674 19.60 -0.88 -38.44
C ILE A 674 19.10 0.20 -37.47
N GLY A 675 17.85 0.67 -37.64
CA GLY A 675 17.17 1.58 -36.72
C GLY A 675 16.86 1.00 -35.34
N ILE A 676 17.00 -0.32 -35.14
CA ILE A 676 16.99 -0.93 -33.79
C ILE A 676 18.39 -0.82 -33.17
N ILE A 677 19.45 -0.89 -33.96
CA ILE A 677 20.84 -0.77 -33.48
C ILE A 677 21.22 0.68 -33.19
N ARG A 678 20.95 1.61 -34.11
CA ARG A 678 21.28 3.04 -33.97
C ARG A 678 20.02 3.89 -34.07
N ARG A 679 19.82 4.77 -33.08
CA ARG A 679 18.69 5.70 -33.04
C ARG A 679 19.16 7.12 -32.79
N ASP A 680 18.72 8.07 -33.62
CA ASP A 680 19.04 9.48 -33.41
C ASP A 680 18.26 10.10 -32.23
N ALA A 681 17.16 9.46 -31.82
CA ALA A 681 16.43 9.80 -30.61
C ALA A 681 15.67 8.58 -30.07
N ILE A 682 15.44 8.54 -28.75
CA ILE A 682 14.58 7.58 -28.07
C ILE A 682 13.65 8.37 -27.15
N GLY A 683 12.34 8.23 -27.32
CA GLY A 683 11.34 9.10 -26.68
C GLY A 683 11.63 10.58 -26.95
N GLY A 684 11.77 11.37 -25.89
CA GLY A 684 12.15 12.78 -25.96
C GLY A 684 13.66 13.07 -25.88
N HIS A 685 14.51 12.04 -25.95
CA HIS A 685 15.95 12.18 -25.68
C HIS A 685 16.79 12.10 -26.95
N PRO A 686 17.50 13.18 -27.34
CA PRO A 686 18.37 13.17 -28.52
C PRO A 686 19.58 12.27 -28.26
N GLY A 687 19.98 11.54 -29.31
CA GLY A 687 21.13 10.63 -29.33
C GLY A 687 22.32 11.25 -30.08
N PRO A 688 23.09 10.42 -30.83
CA PRO A 688 22.76 9.05 -31.21
C PRO A 688 22.89 8.03 -30.06
N TRP A 689 22.00 7.04 -30.07
CA TRP A 689 21.93 5.92 -29.13
C TRP A 689 22.25 4.62 -29.86
N LEU A 690 23.12 3.80 -29.28
CA LEU A 690 23.52 2.50 -29.83
C LEU A 690 23.07 1.37 -28.89
N ALA A 691 22.35 0.38 -29.43
CA ALA A 691 21.99 -0.81 -28.70
C ALA A 691 23.26 -1.60 -28.36
N VAL A 692 23.49 -1.90 -27.09
CA VAL A 692 24.67 -2.66 -26.64
C VAL A 692 24.33 -4.08 -26.22
N HIS A 693 23.10 -4.31 -25.75
CA HIS A 693 22.61 -5.65 -25.47
C HIS A 693 21.08 -5.67 -25.39
N GLY A 694 20.44 -6.75 -25.80
CA GLY A 694 19.03 -6.95 -25.53
C GLY A 694 18.43 -8.17 -26.21
N TYR A 695 17.15 -8.39 -25.96
CA TYR A 695 16.34 -9.28 -26.78
C TYR A 695 15.02 -8.62 -27.14
N VAL A 696 14.47 -9.00 -28.28
CA VAL A 696 13.19 -8.51 -28.81
C VAL A 696 12.41 -9.68 -29.41
N ILE A 697 11.09 -9.64 -29.26
CA ILE A 697 10.18 -10.70 -29.67
C ILE A 697 8.99 -10.07 -30.39
N ALA A 698 8.68 -10.65 -31.55
CA ALA A 698 7.43 -10.48 -32.24
C ALA A 698 6.56 -11.72 -31.99
N SER A 699 5.31 -11.52 -31.56
CA SER A 699 4.36 -12.62 -31.34
C SER A 699 3.01 -12.30 -31.98
N ASP A 700 2.45 -13.26 -32.71
CA ASP A 700 1.07 -13.21 -33.19
C ASP A 700 0.34 -14.49 -32.77
N ARG A 701 -0.66 -14.31 -31.89
CA ARG A 701 -1.46 -15.41 -31.33
C ARG A 701 -2.45 -16.01 -32.32
N VAL A 702 -2.85 -15.25 -33.34
CA VAL A 702 -3.78 -15.71 -34.39
C VAL A 702 -3.02 -16.59 -35.38
N LEU A 703 -1.83 -16.16 -35.80
CA LEU A 703 -0.95 -16.95 -36.65
C LEU A 703 -0.26 -18.09 -35.88
N GLY A 704 -0.12 -17.94 -34.56
CA GLY A 704 0.60 -18.89 -33.71
C GLY A 704 2.11 -18.88 -33.97
N ARG A 705 2.69 -17.70 -34.20
CA ARG A 705 4.10 -17.51 -34.59
C ARG A 705 4.81 -16.56 -33.62
N ASP A 706 6.01 -16.95 -33.22
CA ASP A 706 6.96 -16.12 -32.48
C ASP A 706 8.27 -15.99 -33.27
N ALA A 707 8.76 -14.77 -33.45
CA ALA A 707 10.10 -14.50 -33.97
C ALA A 707 10.88 -13.69 -32.93
N ARG A 708 12.06 -14.17 -32.53
CA ARG A 708 12.91 -13.52 -31.53
C ARG A 708 14.26 -13.14 -32.10
N ALA A 709 14.87 -12.08 -31.57
CA ALA A 709 16.28 -11.75 -31.77
C ALA A 709 16.94 -11.39 -30.45
N PHE A 710 18.19 -11.79 -30.31
CA PHE A 710 19.14 -11.37 -29.29
C PHE A 710 20.16 -10.47 -29.97
N ILE A 711 20.53 -9.37 -29.34
CA ILE A 711 21.40 -8.32 -29.88
C ILE A 711 22.53 -8.14 -28.88
N SER A 712 23.79 -8.18 -29.34
CA SER A 712 24.96 -7.94 -28.51
C SER A 712 26.00 -7.11 -29.26
N ALA A 713 26.46 -6.03 -28.64
CA ALA A 713 27.65 -5.30 -29.06
C ALA A 713 28.88 -5.90 -28.39
N LEU A 714 29.85 -6.31 -29.20
CA LEU A 714 31.09 -6.95 -28.79
C LEU A 714 32.25 -5.99 -29.03
N VAL A 715 33.03 -5.70 -27.99
CA VAL A 715 34.25 -4.90 -28.13
C VAL A 715 35.44 -5.82 -28.33
N VAL A 716 36.19 -5.61 -29.40
CA VAL A 716 37.30 -6.48 -29.83
C VAL A 716 38.51 -5.65 -30.28
N SER A 717 39.71 -6.20 -30.18
CA SER A 717 40.89 -5.55 -30.76
C SER A 717 40.72 -5.38 -32.29
N LYS A 718 41.16 -4.25 -32.84
CA LYS A 718 41.07 -3.96 -34.30
C LYS A 718 41.76 -5.03 -35.15
N GLU A 719 42.82 -5.62 -34.65
CA GLU A 719 43.56 -6.69 -35.32
C GLU A 719 42.73 -7.98 -35.45
N SER A 720 41.83 -8.24 -34.50
CA SER A 720 41.01 -9.46 -34.45
C SER A 720 39.62 -9.29 -35.05
N GLU A 721 39.16 -8.05 -35.28
CA GLU A 721 37.84 -7.73 -35.85
C GLU A 721 37.53 -8.52 -37.14
N PRO A 722 38.39 -8.59 -38.17
CA PRO A 722 38.05 -9.31 -39.39
C PRO A 722 37.82 -10.81 -39.16
N ARG A 723 38.59 -11.41 -38.24
CA ARG A 723 38.47 -12.83 -37.87
C ARG A 723 37.18 -13.09 -37.12
N LEU A 724 36.81 -12.21 -36.20
CA LEU A 724 35.54 -12.26 -35.47
C LEU A 724 34.35 -12.13 -36.42
N VAL A 725 34.34 -11.12 -37.29
CA VAL A 725 33.26 -10.89 -38.26
C VAL A 725 33.08 -12.08 -39.20
N SER A 726 34.19 -12.67 -39.69
CA SER A 726 34.14 -13.85 -40.54
C SER A 726 33.53 -15.05 -39.81
N ALA A 727 33.95 -15.30 -38.56
CA ALA A 727 33.45 -16.41 -37.75
C ALA A 727 31.94 -16.25 -37.45
N LEU A 728 31.51 -15.06 -37.02
CA LEU A 728 30.10 -14.79 -36.73
C LEU A 728 29.22 -14.91 -37.99
N LYS A 729 29.70 -14.43 -39.16
CA LYS A 729 28.99 -14.61 -40.44
C LYS A 729 28.88 -16.08 -40.85
N ALA A 730 29.90 -16.88 -40.57
CA ALA A 730 29.88 -18.33 -40.78
C ALA A 730 28.99 -19.10 -39.78
N GLY A 731 28.35 -18.39 -38.84
CA GLY A 731 27.49 -19.00 -37.83
C GLY A 731 28.26 -19.66 -36.69
N ALA A 732 29.54 -19.30 -36.48
CA ALA A 732 30.28 -19.74 -35.31
C ALA A 732 29.55 -19.26 -34.05
N ARG A 733 28.96 -20.21 -33.32
CA ARG A 733 28.25 -19.92 -32.07
C ARG A 733 29.21 -20.02 -30.91
N SER A 734 29.35 -18.92 -30.18
CA SER A 734 29.77 -18.97 -28.78
C SER A 734 28.58 -18.87 -27.81
N TRP A 735 27.40 -18.40 -28.26
CA TRP A 735 26.37 -17.87 -27.38
C TRP A 735 25.13 -18.75 -27.17
N GLU A 736 24.75 -18.93 -25.91
CA GLU A 736 23.36 -19.09 -25.50
C GLU A 736 22.75 -17.68 -25.27
N PRO A 737 21.45 -17.48 -25.51
CA PRO A 737 20.77 -16.19 -25.35
C PRO A 737 20.73 -15.56 -23.93
N ARG A 738 21.54 -16.07 -22.98
CA ARG A 738 21.60 -15.65 -21.56
C ARG A 738 22.98 -15.17 -21.09
N ASP A 739 23.94 -14.91 -21.99
CA ASP A 739 25.37 -14.87 -21.67
C ASP A 739 25.93 -13.54 -21.11
N VAL A 740 25.09 -12.60 -20.66
CA VAL A 740 25.62 -11.49 -19.82
C VAL A 740 25.59 -11.89 -18.34
N PRO A 741 26.63 -11.57 -17.57
CA PRO A 741 26.61 -11.79 -16.12
C PRO A 741 25.40 -11.11 -15.49
N SER A 742 24.85 -11.68 -14.41
CA SER A 742 23.67 -11.14 -13.74
C SER A 742 23.73 -11.29 -12.23
N ASP A 743 23.14 -10.32 -11.53
CA ASP A 743 22.99 -10.33 -10.07
C ASP A 743 21.51 -10.50 -9.69
N HIS A 744 21.26 -11.45 -8.79
CA HIS A 744 19.90 -11.76 -8.31
C HIS A 744 19.55 -11.12 -6.97
N TYR A 745 20.56 -10.76 -6.18
CA TYR A 745 20.40 -10.30 -4.79
C TYR A 745 21.07 -8.95 -4.54
N ILE A 746 21.10 -8.11 -5.59
CA ILE A 746 21.42 -6.69 -5.52
C ILE A 746 20.13 -5.89 -5.77
N PHE A 747 19.94 -4.77 -5.09
CA PHE A 747 18.77 -3.92 -5.33
C PHE A 747 18.98 -3.04 -6.57
N ALA A 748 17.93 -2.68 -7.30
CA ALA A 748 18.06 -1.89 -8.52
C ALA A 748 18.74 -0.53 -8.26
N GLY A 749 18.40 0.13 -7.15
CA GLY A 749 19.03 1.40 -6.75
C GLY A 749 20.47 1.29 -6.23
N GLU A 750 21.01 0.08 -6.06
CA GLU A 750 22.43 -0.17 -5.73
C GLU A 750 23.30 -0.20 -6.99
N ILE A 751 22.70 -0.40 -8.16
CA ILE A 751 23.39 -0.37 -9.44
C ILE A 751 23.53 1.09 -9.90
N PRO A 752 24.72 1.55 -10.32
CA PRO A 752 25.96 0.78 -10.53
C PRO A 752 27.05 1.01 -9.45
N TRP A 753 26.72 1.57 -8.30
CA TRP A 753 27.71 2.13 -7.37
C TRP A 753 28.07 1.20 -6.21
N HIS A 754 27.19 0.26 -5.84
CA HIS A 754 27.35 -0.53 -4.63
C HIS A 754 28.54 -1.50 -4.74
N PRO A 755 29.36 -1.69 -3.68
CA PRO A 755 30.56 -2.53 -3.75
C PRO A 755 30.31 -3.99 -4.19
N ASN A 756 29.12 -4.51 -3.93
CA ASN A 756 28.77 -5.89 -4.31
C ASN A 756 28.27 -6.02 -5.76
N PHE A 757 28.01 -4.92 -6.47
CA PHE A 757 27.56 -4.93 -7.86
C PHE A 757 28.58 -5.64 -8.76
N ALA A 758 28.14 -6.69 -9.44
CA ALA A 758 28.94 -7.53 -10.31
C ALA A 758 30.20 -8.13 -9.65
N SER A 759 30.29 -8.18 -8.32
CA SER A 759 31.50 -8.60 -7.60
C SER A 759 31.95 -10.02 -8.00
N VAL A 760 31.01 -10.95 -8.12
CA VAL A 760 31.28 -12.32 -8.60
C VAL A 760 31.72 -12.31 -10.06
N ALA A 761 30.97 -11.63 -10.93
CA ALA A 761 31.26 -11.52 -12.36
C ALA A 761 32.66 -10.94 -12.65
N LEU A 762 33.07 -9.92 -11.88
CA LEU A 762 34.40 -9.33 -11.96
C LEU A 762 35.49 -10.32 -11.51
N SER A 763 35.26 -11.06 -10.43
CA SER A 763 36.21 -12.05 -9.91
C SER A 763 36.45 -13.21 -10.88
N GLU A 764 35.43 -13.56 -11.67
CA GLU A 764 35.48 -14.64 -12.66
C GLU A 764 35.90 -14.16 -14.06
N GLY A 765 36.07 -12.85 -14.26
CA GLY A 765 36.34 -12.27 -15.59
C GLY A 765 35.18 -12.43 -16.57
N ALA A 766 33.95 -12.54 -16.08
CA ALA A 766 32.77 -12.97 -16.84
C ALA A 766 32.29 -11.96 -17.90
N TYR A 767 32.86 -10.75 -17.96
CA TYR A 767 32.60 -9.79 -19.04
C TYR A 767 33.51 -10.01 -20.26
N CYS A 768 34.53 -10.86 -20.15
CA CYS A 768 35.43 -11.21 -21.24
C CYS A 768 35.16 -12.65 -21.69
N GLU A 769 34.82 -12.81 -22.96
CA GLU A 769 34.49 -14.11 -23.54
C GLU A 769 35.44 -14.49 -24.67
N ASN A 770 35.55 -15.80 -24.93
CA ASN A 770 36.37 -16.36 -25.99
C ASN A 770 35.50 -16.90 -27.13
N VAL A 771 35.47 -16.19 -28.26
CA VAL A 771 34.77 -16.65 -29.48
C VAL A 771 35.69 -17.57 -30.28
N ARG A 772 35.27 -18.80 -30.54
CA ARG A 772 36.03 -19.73 -31.39
C ARG A 772 36.01 -19.25 -32.83
N VAL A 773 37.20 -19.18 -33.43
CA VAL A 773 37.41 -18.88 -34.84
C VAL A 773 38.20 -20.01 -35.49
N ASP A 774 38.26 -20.07 -36.82
CA ASP A 774 38.93 -21.15 -37.58
C ASP A 774 40.37 -21.45 -37.12
N THR A 775 41.04 -20.47 -36.52
CA THR A 775 42.41 -20.54 -36.01
C THR A 775 42.54 -20.06 -34.56
N GLY A 776 41.83 -20.69 -33.62
CA GLY A 776 41.96 -20.42 -32.18
C GLY A 776 40.74 -19.72 -31.58
N SER A 777 40.95 -18.70 -30.75
CA SER A 777 39.89 -17.88 -30.17
C SER A 777 40.19 -16.38 -30.29
N VAL A 778 39.13 -15.58 -30.25
CA VAL A 778 39.19 -14.12 -30.16
C VAL A 778 38.50 -13.70 -28.87
N ASP A 779 39.21 -12.94 -28.04
CA ASP A 779 38.64 -12.34 -26.84
C ASP A 779 37.72 -11.16 -27.22
N VAL A 780 36.52 -11.18 -26.66
CA VAL A 780 35.51 -10.11 -26.82
C VAL A 780 35.03 -9.65 -25.45
N GLU A 781 34.73 -8.37 -25.31
CA GLU A 781 34.12 -7.81 -24.11
C GLU A 781 32.64 -7.50 -24.35
N VAL A 782 31.79 -7.90 -23.40
CA VAL A 782 30.36 -7.58 -23.37
C VAL A 782 30.09 -6.35 -22.49
N LEU A 783 29.14 -5.52 -22.91
CA LEU A 783 28.92 -4.18 -22.36
C LEU A 783 27.68 -4.06 -21.46
N ALA A 784 27.05 -5.17 -21.12
CA ALA A 784 25.83 -5.19 -20.32
C ALA A 784 25.93 -6.17 -19.16
N HIS A 785 25.03 -5.98 -18.20
CA HIS A 785 24.81 -6.82 -17.03
C HIS A 785 23.30 -7.00 -16.85
N GLY A 786 22.90 -8.17 -16.34
CA GLY A 786 21.51 -8.47 -16.00
C GLY A 786 21.20 -8.09 -14.56
N PHE A 787 20.21 -7.23 -14.37
CA PHE A 787 19.48 -7.16 -13.10
C PHE A 787 18.40 -8.24 -13.10
N ALA A 788 18.44 -9.17 -12.14
CA ALA A 788 17.57 -10.35 -12.11
C ALA A 788 16.76 -10.44 -10.80
N TRP A 789 15.62 -9.75 -10.73
CA TRP A 789 14.75 -9.85 -9.56
C TRP A 789 13.76 -11.01 -9.65
N GLU A 790 13.76 -11.90 -8.66
CA GLU A 790 12.78 -13.00 -8.60
C GLU A 790 11.44 -12.49 -8.03
N SER A 791 10.37 -12.61 -8.82
CA SER A 791 9.05 -12.03 -8.48
C SER A 791 8.41 -12.57 -7.19
N HIS A 792 8.86 -13.73 -6.70
CA HIS A 792 8.38 -14.33 -5.46
C HIS A 792 8.87 -13.58 -4.20
N HIS A 793 9.84 -12.66 -4.31
CA HIS A 793 10.26 -11.80 -3.22
C HIS A 793 9.20 -10.75 -2.89
N SER A 794 8.64 -10.04 -3.87
CA SER A 794 7.59 -9.06 -3.57
C SER A 794 6.74 -8.75 -4.79
N GLU A 795 5.43 -8.77 -4.59
CA GLU A 795 4.45 -8.42 -5.63
C GLU A 795 4.38 -6.89 -5.89
N MET A 796 5.07 -6.10 -5.05
CA MET A 796 5.26 -4.66 -5.25
C MET A 796 6.41 -4.33 -6.20
N ASN A 797 7.39 -5.23 -6.36
CA ASN A 797 8.52 -5.07 -7.28
C ASN A 797 8.19 -5.67 -8.65
N ARG A 798 7.49 -4.88 -9.49
CA ARG A 798 6.94 -5.34 -10.78
C ARG A 798 7.81 -5.05 -12.00
N ALA A 799 8.96 -4.40 -11.83
CA ALA A 799 9.89 -4.16 -12.92
C ALA A 799 10.38 -5.45 -13.61
N GLY A 800 10.48 -6.55 -12.84
CA GLY A 800 11.06 -7.78 -13.32
C GLY A 800 12.58 -7.66 -13.48
N SER A 801 13.14 -8.39 -14.44
CA SER A 801 14.55 -8.30 -14.83
C SER A 801 14.75 -7.19 -15.88
N ALA A 802 15.92 -6.57 -15.90
CA ALA A 802 16.27 -5.51 -16.86
C ALA A 802 17.76 -5.58 -17.24
N ARG A 803 18.12 -5.01 -18.40
CA ARG A 803 19.53 -4.78 -18.78
C ARG A 803 20.03 -3.43 -18.29
N VAL A 804 21.22 -3.47 -17.69
CA VAL A 804 22.01 -2.30 -17.29
C VAL A 804 23.41 -2.41 -17.89
N PRO A 805 24.19 -1.32 -17.97
CA PRO A 805 25.57 -1.38 -18.45
C PRO A 805 26.45 -2.29 -17.58
N SER A 806 27.50 -2.86 -18.17
CA SER A 806 28.48 -3.64 -17.43
C SER A 806 29.16 -2.80 -16.35
N GLN A 807 29.56 -3.43 -15.25
CA GLN A 807 30.23 -2.72 -14.16
C GLN A 807 31.48 -1.95 -14.62
N PRO A 808 32.37 -2.51 -15.47
CA PRO A 808 33.51 -1.77 -15.99
C PRO A 808 33.12 -0.51 -16.76
N PHE A 809 32.05 -0.57 -17.57
CA PHE A 809 31.53 0.58 -18.29
C PHE A 809 30.98 1.65 -17.34
N SER A 810 30.11 1.26 -16.40
CA SER A 810 29.54 2.20 -15.43
C SER A 810 30.59 2.86 -14.55
N HIS A 811 31.58 2.10 -14.09
CA HIS A 811 32.68 2.60 -13.26
C HIS A 811 33.58 3.58 -14.03
N ARG A 812 33.86 3.32 -15.31
CA ARG A 812 34.71 4.19 -16.15
C ARG A 812 34.22 5.63 -16.27
N PHE A 813 32.91 5.84 -16.15
CA PHE A 813 32.26 7.14 -16.30
C PHE A 813 31.63 7.68 -15.01
N ASP A 814 31.82 7.01 -13.86
CA ASP A 814 31.14 7.32 -12.59
C ASP A 814 29.62 7.45 -12.76
N LEU A 815 29.02 6.48 -13.47
CA LEU A 815 27.60 6.52 -13.77
C LEU A 815 26.75 6.42 -12.49
N ARG A 816 25.57 7.05 -12.54
CA ARG A 816 24.60 7.16 -11.44
C ARG A 816 23.23 6.76 -11.93
N SER A 817 22.43 6.09 -11.12
CA SER A 817 21.05 5.75 -11.47
C SER A 817 20.08 6.86 -11.11
N ALA A 818 18.99 6.96 -11.87
CA ALA A 818 17.83 7.74 -11.46
C ALA A 818 16.87 6.89 -10.62
N ALA A 819 16.12 7.54 -9.72
CA ALA A 819 15.08 6.88 -8.94
C ALA A 819 14.05 6.20 -9.86
N GLN A 820 13.65 4.97 -9.52
CA GLN A 820 12.65 4.15 -10.24
C GLN A 820 13.05 3.73 -11.67
N SER A 821 14.25 4.07 -12.13
CA SER A 821 14.70 3.75 -13.50
C SER A 821 15.97 2.90 -13.47
N PHE A 822 16.17 2.13 -14.56
CA PHE A 822 17.42 1.44 -14.86
C PHE A 822 18.38 2.31 -15.70
N ASP A 823 17.92 3.47 -16.15
CA ASP A 823 18.73 4.44 -16.89
C ASP A 823 19.85 4.98 -16.00
N GLN A 824 21.02 5.14 -16.61
CA GLN A 824 22.19 5.68 -15.95
C GLN A 824 22.59 7.03 -16.56
N PHE A 825 23.16 7.88 -15.71
CA PHE A 825 23.48 9.27 -15.97
C PHE A 825 24.94 9.54 -15.58
N LEU A 826 25.56 10.47 -16.27
CA LEU A 826 26.84 11.04 -15.88
C LEU A 826 26.68 11.89 -14.61
N PRO A 827 27.79 12.20 -13.89
CA PRO A 827 27.76 13.06 -12.72
C PRO A 827 27.16 14.45 -12.95
N ASP A 828 27.25 14.97 -14.18
CA ASP A 828 26.65 16.25 -14.60
C ASP A 828 25.13 16.18 -14.85
N GLY A 829 24.52 15.01 -14.67
CA GLY A 829 23.10 14.75 -14.90
C GLY A 829 22.73 14.46 -16.36
N SER A 830 23.70 14.45 -17.29
CA SER A 830 23.44 14.08 -18.67
C SER A 830 23.22 12.56 -18.79
N ARG A 831 22.21 12.18 -19.57
CA ARG A 831 21.82 10.77 -19.72
C ARG A 831 22.89 10.00 -20.49
N ALA A 832 23.30 8.86 -19.96
CA ALA A 832 24.31 7.99 -20.55
C ALA A 832 23.69 6.76 -21.22
N THR A 833 22.60 6.24 -20.64
CA THR A 833 21.93 5.02 -21.12
C THR A 833 20.41 5.12 -21.08
N ILE A 834 19.75 4.28 -21.89
CA ILE A 834 18.31 4.09 -21.88
C ILE A 834 18.01 2.59 -21.93
N THR A 835 17.22 2.09 -20.98
CA THR A 835 16.68 0.72 -21.01
C THR A 835 15.23 0.76 -21.48
N LEU A 836 14.85 -0.11 -22.41
CA LEU A 836 13.48 -0.23 -22.93
C LEU A 836 12.95 -1.64 -22.75
N SER A 837 11.64 -1.75 -22.49
CA SER A 837 10.93 -3.04 -22.45
C SER A 837 10.28 -3.43 -23.79
N GLY A 838 10.62 -2.72 -24.87
CA GLY A 838 10.11 -2.96 -26.20
C GLY A 838 10.44 -1.82 -27.16
N VAL A 839 10.59 -2.15 -28.45
CA VAL A 839 10.98 -1.22 -29.51
C VAL A 839 10.29 -1.56 -30.82
N ASP A 840 9.68 -0.56 -31.47
CA ASP A 840 9.04 -0.70 -32.78
C ASP A 840 8.06 -1.90 -32.86
N GLY A 841 7.23 -2.06 -31.82
CA GLY A 841 6.17 -3.07 -31.72
C GLY A 841 6.68 -4.43 -31.27
N LEU A 842 7.99 -4.57 -31.06
CA LEU A 842 8.61 -5.78 -30.53
C LEU A 842 8.71 -5.70 -29.00
N ASP A 843 8.21 -6.72 -28.31
CA ASP A 843 8.32 -6.83 -26.85
C ASP A 843 9.72 -7.32 -26.48
N GLY A 844 10.36 -6.77 -25.42
CA GLY A 844 11.74 -7.15 -25.13
C GLY A 844 12.36 -6.50 -23.92
N ASP A 845 13.69 -6.61 -23.80
CA ASP A 845 14.53 -5.88 -22.86
C ASP A 845 15.80 -5.48 -23.61
N ILE A 846 15.98 -4.19 -23.88
CA ILE A 846 17.08 -3.67 -24.69
C ILE A 846 17.73 -2.45 -24.03
N LEU A 847 19.06 -2.48 -23.97
CA LEU A 847 19.90 -1.42 -23.41
C LEU A 847 20.56 -0.64 -24.54
N TYR A 848 20.36 0.67 -24.50
CA TYR A 848 21.02 1.64 -25.35
C TYR A 848 22.05 2.47 -24.56
N VAL A 849 23.17 2.77 -25.20
CA VAL A 849 24.23 3.63 -24.68
C VAL A 849 24.47 4.78 -25.64
N ARG A 850 24.76 5.97 -25.11
CA ARG A 850 25.09 7.15 -25.91
C ARG A 850 26.37 6.91 -26.73
N GLU A 851 26.34 7.23 -28.02
CA GLU A 851 27.40 6.85 -28.97
C GLU A 851 28.79 7.41 -28.60
N ASP A 852 28.85 8.65 -28.13
CA ASP A 852 30.10 9.30 -27.69
C ASP A 852 30.78 8.53 -26.55
N LEU A 853 30.00 8.11 -25.55
CA LEU A 853 30.49 7.35 -24.39
C LEU A 853 30.94 5.95 -24.80
N LEU A 854 30.18 5.29 -25.66
CA LEU A 854 30.52 3.97 -26.17
C LEU A 854 31.86 3.99 -26.94
N ARG A 855 32.03 4.97 -27.83
CA ARG A 855 33.28 5.16 -28.59
C ARG A 855 34.46 5.51 -27.68
N GLN A 856 34.24 6.36 -26.69
CA GLN A 856 35.26 6.72 -25.71
C GLN A 856 35.69 5.50 -24.88
N TYR A 857 34.75 4.62 -24.50
CA TYR A 857 35.04 3.39 -23.76
C TYR A 857 35.79 2.35 -24.59
N ALA A 858 35.43 2.20 -25.87
CA ALA A 858 36.12 1.30 -26.78
C ALA A 858 37.60 1.70 -26.94
N GLY A 859 37.94 2.98 -26.84
CA GLY A 859 39.34 3.42 -26.70
C GLY A 859 40.24 3.02 -27.86
N GLY A 860 39.68 2.97 -29.08
CA GLY A 860 40.40 2.54 -30.29
C GLY A 860 40.26 1.06 -30.64
N ARG A 861 39.57 0.26 -29.82
CA ARG A 861 39.06 -1.08 -30.16
C ARG A 861 37.88 -0.97 -31.14
N ALA A 862 37.59 -2.05 -31.86
CA ALA A 862 36.45 -2.13 -32.77
C ALA A 862 35.19 -2.62 -32.04
N ILE A 863 34.02 -2.23 -32.54
CA ILE A 863 32.72 -2.68 -32.02
C ILE A 863 32.01 -3.44 -33.12
N VAL A 864 31.62 -4.68 -32.82
CA VAL A 864 30.89 -5.56 -33.73
C VAL A 864 29.55 -5.90 -33.10
N TRP A 865 28.45 -5.64 -33.80
CA TRP A 865 27.12 -6.05 -33.36
C TRP A 865 26.78 -7.39 -33.97
N PHE A 866 26.47 -8.35 -33.11
CA PHE A 866 25.93 -9.62 -33.51
C PHE A 866 24.48 -9.69 -33.07
N ALA A 867 23.60 -10.01 -34.01
CA ALA A 867 22.24 -10.38 -33.69
C ALA A 867 21.90 -11.75 -34.23
N PHE A 868 21.29 -12.58 -33.41
CA PHE A 868 20.83 -13.91 -33.79
C PHE A 868 19.44 -14.16 -33.23
N GLY A 869 18.68 -15.03 -33.88
CA GLY A 869 17.28 -15.19 -33.56
C GLY A 869 16.72 -16.51 -34.04
N GLU A 870 15.49 -16.79 -33.61
CA GLU A 870 14.78 -18.02 -33.96
C GLU A 870 13.33 -17.71 -34.32
N ARG A 871 12.77 -18.55 -35.19
CA ARG A 871 11.34 -18.61 -35.52
C ARG A 871 10.73 -19.85 -34.88
N GLU A 872 9.68 -19.67 -34.11
CA GLU A 872 8.99 -20.74 -33.39
C GLU A 872 7.47 -20.68 -33.60
N LEU A 873 6.83 -21.84 -33.51
CA LEU A 873 5.36 -21.92 -33.44
C LEU A 873 4.91 -21.90 -31.98
N ARG A 874 3.90 -21.07 -31.66
CA ARG A 874 3.28 -20.99 -30.33
C ARG A 874 1.74 -21.08 -30.38
N PRO A 875 1.11 -21.94 -29.56
CA PRO A 875 1.75 -22.89 -28.65
C PRO A 875 2.51 -23.96 -29.43
N TYR A 876 3.65 -24.39 -28.88
CA TYR A 876 4.44 -25.45 -29.50
C TYR A 876 3.57 -26.72 -29.58
N PRO A 877 3.49 -27.41 -30.74
CA PRO A 877 2.64 -28.58 -30.87
C PRO A 877 3.08 -29.67 -29.90
N SER A 878 2.13 -30.30 -29.19
CA SER A 878 2.42 -31.42 -28.27
C SER A 878 2.98 -32.65 -28.99
N SER A 879 2.76 -32.74 -30.30
CA SER A 879 3.38 -33.73 -31.20
C SER A 879 3.88 -32.97 -32.43
N PRO A 880 5.13 -32.44 -32.40
CA PRO A 880 5.65 -31.63 -33.48
C PRO A 880 5.79 -32.48 -34.75
N PRO A 881 5.38 -31.97 -35.93
CA PRO A 881 5.54 -32.69 -37.18
C PRO A 881 7.04 -32.90 -37.48
N GLN A 882 7.37 -34.00 -38.17
CA GLN A 882 8.77 -34.36 -38.45
C GLN A 882 9.55 -33.23 -39.13
N TRP A 883 8.90 -32.47 -40.00
CA TRP A 883 9.53 -31.33 -40.66
C TRP A 883 10.03 -30.27 -39.68
N LEU A 884 9.30 -30.00 -38.59
CA LEU A 884 9.66 -28.99 -37.60
C LEU A 884 10.85 -29.47 -36.76
N VAL A 885 10.86 -30.76 -36.40
CA VAL A 885 11.99 -31.40 -35.72
C VAL A 885 13.23 -31.38 -36.61
N ASP A 886 13.08 -31.67 -37.91
CA ASP A 886 14.17 -31.64 -38.87
C ASP A 886 14.69 -30.21 -39.09
N ALA A 887 13.79 -29.22 -39.16
CA ALA A 887 14.17 -27.81 -39.28
C ALA A 887 14.98 -27.34 -38.07
N GLN A 888 14.56 -27.69 -36.85
CA GLN A 888 15.29 -27.38 -35.62
C GLN A 888 16.66 -28.08 -35.54
N ARG A 889 16.72 -29.37 -35.89
CA ARG A 889 18.00 -30.12 -35.93
C ARG A 889 18.99 -29.57 -36.95
N ARG A 890 18.48 -29.04 -38.06
CA ARG A 890 19.29 -28.43 -39.12
C ARG A 890 19.47 -26.92 -38.95
N GLN A 891 18.95 -26.34 -37.86
CA GLN A 891 19.07 -24.91 -37.57
C GLN A 891 18.43 -24.01 -38.65
N GLU A 892 17.46 -24.53 -39.40
CA GLU A 892 16.79 -23.80 -40.49
C GLU A 892 15.83 -22.73 -39.94
N ASN A 893 15.41 -22.86 -38.67
CA ASN A 893 14.57 -21.89 -37.96
C ASN A 893 15.35 -20.68 -37.43
N GLU A 894 16.69 -20.76 -37.41
CA GLU A 894 17.58 -19.72 -36.89
C GLU A 894 17.99 -18.73 -37.98
N TRP A 895 18.38 -17.53 -37.56
CA TRP A 895 18.91 -16.48 -38.43
C TRP A 895 19.91 -15.63 -37.65
N HIS A 896 20.87 -15.03 -38.35
CA HIS A 896 21.84 -14.12 -37.74
C HIS A 896 22.28 -13.03 -38.70
N VAL A 897 22.71 -11.91 -38.14
CA VAL A 897 23.25 -10.75 -38.84
C VAL A 897 24.41 -10.15 -38.04
N VAL A 898 25.43 -9.68 -38.76
CA VAL A 898 26.62 -9.04 -38.18
C VAL A 898 26.71 -7.63 -38.76
N PHE A 899 26.78 -6.62 -37.89
CA PHE A 899 27.06 -5.24 -38.27
C PHE A 899 28.40 -4.79 -37.70
N THR A 900 29.13 -4.04 -38.51
CA THR A 900 30.37 -3.35 -38.14
C THR A 900 30.12 -1.85 -38.00
N GLU A 901 31.09 -1.12 -37.46
CA GLU A 901 31.00 0.34 -37.39
C GLU A 901 30.85 1.01 -38.77
N ALA A 902 31.35 0.39 -39.84
CA ALA A 902 31.19 0.89 -41.21
C ALA A 902 29.72 0.80 -41.67
N ASP A 903 29.07 -0.34 -41.41
CA ASP A 903 27.66 -0.57 -41.78
C ASP A 903 26.71 0.45 -41.12
N ILE A 904 27.07 0.89 -39.91
CA ILE A 904 26.31 1.89 -39.14
C ILE A 904 26.56 3.33 -39.63
N LYS A 905 27.74 3.64 -40.19
CA LYS A 905 28.08 4.97 -40.71
C LYS A 905 27.54 5.24 -42.11
N ASP A 906 27.48 4.23 -42.96
CA ASP A 906 27.04 4.37 -44.36
C ASP A 906 25.51 4.61 -44.52
N THR A 907 24.78 4.74 -43.42
CA THR A 907 23.34 5.05 -43.37
C THR A 907 23.01 6.47 -42.89
N GLU A 908 24.01 7.37 -42.77
CA GLU A 908 23.74 8.81 -42.62
C GLU A 908 22.86 9.31 -43.78
N PRO A 909 21.71 9.96 -43.53
CA PRO A 909 20.99 10.64 -44.60
C PRO A 909 21.88 11.76 -45.12
N ALA A 910 22.23 11.70 -46.42
CA ALA A 910 22.87 12.81 -47.11
C ALA A 910 22.11 14.10 -46.81
N GLY A 911 22.82 15.10 -46.28
CA GLY A 911 22.26 16.39 -45.87
C GLY A 911 21.43 17.07 -46.97
N PRO A 912 20.64 18.10 -46.62
CA PRO A 912 19.64 18.67 -47.51
C PRO A 912 20.31 19.18 -48.80
N VAL A 913 19.94 18.56 -49.92
CA VAL A 913 20.26 19.07 -51.25
C VAL A 913 19.53 20.39 -51.40
N ASN A 914 20.30 21.48 -51.34
CA ASN A 914 19.86 22.82 -51.74
C ASN A 914 19.46 22.78 -53.22
N VAL A 915 18.16 22.55 -53.49
CA VAL A 915 17.59 22.80 -54.81
C VAL A 915 17.45 24.31 -54.95
N LYS A 916 18.42 24.90 -55.64
CA LYS A 916 18.30 26.25 -56.18
C LYS A 916 17.04 26.33 -57.05
N GLU A 917 16.20 27.30 -56.71
CA GLU A 917 15.20 27.85 -57.62
C GLU A 917 15.84 28.19 -58.97
N THR A 918 15.33 27.59 -60.04
CA THR A 918 15.40 28.15 -61.38
C THR A 918 13.99 28.54 -61.79
N VAL A 919 13.79 29.86 -61.81
CA VAL A 919 12.77 30.58 -62.55
C VAL A 919 12.93 30.26 -64.04
N ASP A 920 11.86 29.83 -64.71
CA ASP A 920 11.40 30.43 -65.97
C ASP A 920 10.10 29.78 -66.50
N SER A 921 9.22 30.69 -66.95
CA SER A 921 7.94 30.59 -67.69
C SER A 921 6.74 29.89 -67.04
#